data_AF-A0A0J1FV84-F1
#
_entry.id   AF-A0A0J1FV84-F1
#
_cell.length_a   1.000
_cell.length_b   1.000
_cell.length_c   1.000
_cell.angle_alpha   90.00
_cell.angle_beta   90.00
_cell.angle_gamma   90.00
#
_symmetry.space_group_name_H-M   'P 1'
#
loop_
_entity.id
_entity.type
_entity.pdbx_description
1 polymer ?
#
loop_
_entity_poly.entity_id
_entity_poly.type
_entity_poly.pdbx_seq_one_letter_code
_entity_poly.pdbx_strand_id
1 'polypeptide(L)'
;MIKFFTKKSKPTNHNQPYSTNKHKFRLVSCTIALICGLAVISNLVPFHSLVAQAAPADSITDRIYGNTLYDTAIEISKAGWDQAPVAVLATGQNFPDALTGSVLAHKVNGPLLLTESDHLDPAVLSELKRLGTKNVYLLGGTVALSSSIEQTLIDQGITPTRLAGTDQYGTAAAIAGVATPTSDQAFIVNGEHFPDALSISSYAAAHGIPILLTRPDSLPSDTASALAKMGVRQVTLIGGTAVIQKTIEDQLAKLPQPVTVTARYAGYDQYETNSIVLNQLPFDSSKVYVATGENFPDALAGAALAAKTNSPIFLFPSKPLASYTSAYLDQKRSSGTAFTILGGWGVINYKMESILRTGVIQPRISLQFTQGGLSGATGMLSQLQSIPSPATDYADLIGPSWYYLDDAANGNVTGGWDATPGNYTQFTSAVHARDLKVLPVIQSSWASPKTVDTVLSSAATRAALENKIIALIQSTNSDGIVIDFELISDSTGPYLTQFMQELYAKLHPLNKLVIEAVMARTGSESWLTEFNYAALAQNVDYLDVMTYDYSHSTPGPIAPLDWMNKVMEYTKGQGVDMHKVLLGIPYYGNDWWTTGSGSDATYQRKAGGMAELEALAQGPVQRDSSQIPYFNYTDSSGNHTVYYDDAQSWNAKLSLLNQYGLGGIGAWSLNWSLNPASSNAIFPLLKQYLR
;
A
#
# COMPACT_ATOMS: atom_id res chain seq x y z
N MET A 1 -21.91 40.15 -48.60
CA MET A 1 -21.19 39.89 -49.87
C MET A 1 -20.07 38.88 -49.58
N ILE A 2 -19.79 37.93 -50.48
CA ILE A 2 -19.11 36.65 -50.15
C ILE A 2 -18.17 36.14 -51.30
N LYS A 3 -16.96 35.69 -50.90
CA LYS A 3 -16.01 34.67 -51.46
C LYS A 3 -15.53 34.64 -52.93
N PHE A 4 -14.24 34.30 -53.08
CA PHE A 4 -13.67 33.18 -53.89
C PHE A 4 -12.55 32.51 -53.02
N PHE A 5 -12.32 31.17 -52.86
CA PHE A 5 -12.16 29.95 -53.72
C PHE A 5 -10.70 29.75 -54.24
N THR A 6 -9.99 28.58 -54.18
CA THR A 6 -10.34 27.17 -53.81
C THR A 6 -9.14 26.34 -53.20
N LYS A 7 -8.96 25.04 -53.53
CA LYS A 7 -7.96 24.02 -53.04
C LYS A 7 -7.74 22.93 -54.15
N LYS A 8 -6.74 22.01 -54.01
CA LYS A 8 -6.42 20.78 -54.84
C LYS A 8 -5.42 21.02 -56.02
N SER A 9 -4.75 20.03 -56.68
CA SER A 9 -4.94 18.55 -56.82
C SER A 9 -3.66 17.74 -57.21
N LYS A 10 -3.69 16.40 -57.03
CA LYS A 10 -2.89 15.38 -57.77
C LYS A 10 -3.66 14.89 -59.02
N PRO A 11 -2.99 14.34 -60.04
CA PRO A 11 -3.19 12.92 -60.48
C PRO A 11 -1.83 12.20 -60.77
N THR A 12 -1.55 10.90 -60.53
CA THR A 12 -2.08 9.62 -61.10
C THR A 12 -1.99 9.53 -62.63
N ASN A 13 -1.61 8.44 -63.31
CA ASN A 13 -1.03 7.12 -62.96
C ASN A 13 -0.59 6.49 -64.31
N HIS A 14 0.39 5.57 -64.37
CA HIS A 14 0.32 4.40 -65.26
C HIS A 14 1.42 3.34 -65.03
N ASN A 15 0.94 2.16 -64.65
CA ASN A 15 1.51 0.81 -64.75
C ASN A 15 2.62 0.58 -65.81
N GLN A 16 3.69 -0.13 -65.44
CA GLN A 16 4.05 -1.51 -65.88
C GLN A 16 5.52 -1.85 -65.45
N PRO A 17 5.93 -3.13 -65.39
CA PRO A 17 6.91 -3.58 -64.40
C PRO A 17 8.25 -4.14 -64.93
N TYR A 18 9.16 -4.30 -63.95
CA TYR A 18 10.18 -5.35 -63.80
C TYR A 18 11.23 -5.68 -64.88
N SER A 19 12.48 -5.61 -64.39
CA SER A 19 13.59 -6.55 -64.64
C SER A 19 14.41 -6.40 -65.93
N THR A 20 15.71 -6.13 -65.78
CA THR A 20 16.72 -7.18 -66.05
C THR A 20 18.11 -6.90 -65.46
N ASN A 21 18.86 -7.98 -65.36
CA ASN A 21 20.06 -8.24 -64.57
C ASN A 21 21.40 -7.81 -65.24
N LYS A 22 22.42 -7.57 -64.38
CA LYS A 22 23.84 -8.04 -64.48
C LYS A 22 24.92 -7.32 -65.33
N HIS A 23 26.01 -6.97 -64.60
CA HIS A 23 27.46 -7.20 -64.91
C HIS A 23 28.15 -6.32 -66.00
N LYS A 24 29.47 -6.04 -66.00
CA LYS A 24 30.63 -6.20 -65.06
C LYS A 24 31.85 -5.38 -65.57
N PHE A 25 32.96 -5.38 -64.80
CA PHE A 25 34.37 -5.02 -65.12
C PHE A 25 34.76 -3.52 -65.08
N ARG A 26 36.00 -3.11 -64.75
CA ARG A 26 37.29 -3.85 -64.59
C ARG A 26 38.26 -3.22 -63.54
N LEU A 27 39.22 -4.01 -63.04
CA LEU A 27 40.33 -3.64 -62.11
C LEU A 27 41.47 -2.83 -62.77
N VAL A 28 42.24 -2.09 -61.95
CA VAL A 28 43.73 -2.11 -61.88
C VAL A 28 44.19 -1.96 -60.41
N SER A 29 45.34 -2.54 -60.03
CA SER A 29 45.86 -2.69 -58.65
C SER A 29 47.16 -1.90 -58.38
N CYS A 30 47.49 -1.61 -57.11
CA CYS A 30 48.83 -1.82 -56.51
C CYS A 30 48.92 -1.52 -54.98
N THR A 31 49.15 -2.58 -54.19
CA THR A 31 50.30 -2.80 -53.29
C THR A 31 50.69 -1.80 -52.17
N ILE A 32 50.10 -2.01 -50.98
CA ILE A 32 50.74 -2.43 -49.71
C ILE A 32 52.08 -1.80 -49.28
N ALA A 33 52.06 -1.12 -48.11
CA ALA A 33 53.07 -1.19 -47.06
C ALA A 33 52.37 -1.14 -45.67
N LEU A 34 52.95 -1.80 -44.67
CA LEU A 34 52.30 -2.17 -43.39
C LEU A 34 53.12 -1.62 -42.21
N ILE A 35 52.46 -1.30 -41.08
CA ILE A 35 52.83 -1.60 -39.66
C ILE A 35 52.31 -0.53 -38.67
N CYS A 36 51.60 -1.02 -37.65
CA CYS A 36 51.30 -0.48 -36.30
C CYS A 36 51.10 1.04 -36.07
N GLY A 37 50.09 1.48 -35.30
CA GLY A 37 49.04 0.75 -34.60
C GLY A 37 48.61 1.48 -33.32
N LEU A 38 47.31 1.69 -33.15
CA LEU A 38 46.68 2.07 -31.89
C LEU A 38 45.28 1.43 -31.86
N ALA A 39 44.95 0.79 -30.73
CA ALA A 39 43.87 -0.19 -30.68
C ALA A 39 42.48 0.46 -30.71
N VAL A 40 41.63 0.02 -31.63
CA VAL A 40 40.18 0.14 -31.48
C VAL A 40 39.76 -0.91 -30.46
N ILE A 41 39.83 -0.57 -29.17
CA ILE A 41 39.14 -1.33 -28.14
C ILE A 41 37.66 -0.98 -28.27
N SER A 42 36.96 -1.79 -29.05
CA SER A 42 35.51 -1.86 -29.01
C SER A 42 35.10 -2.35 -27.61
N ASN A 43 34.87 -1.42 -26.69
CA ASN A 43 34.21 -1.68 -25.43
C ASN A 43 32.73 -1.99 -25.70
N LEU A 44 32.49 -3.17 -26.25
CA LEU A 44 31.33 -3.99 -25.93
C LEU A 44 31.43 -4.30 -24.44
N VAL A 45 31.07 -3.31 -23.61
CA VAL A 45 30.66 -3.59 -22.24
C VAL A 45 29.49 -4.55 -22.41
N PRO A 46 29.56 -5.79 -21.87
CA PRO A 46 28.38 -6.64 -21.88
C PRO A 46 27.27 -5.84 -21.20
N PHE A 47 26.05 -5.88 -21.76
CA PHE A 47 24.85 -5.58 -20.99
C PHE A 47 24.78 -6.62 -19.86
N HIS A 48 25.52 -6.34 -18.80
CA HIS A 48 25.21 -6.85 -17.49
C HIS A 48 23.85 -6.23 -17.22
N SER A 49 22.80 -7.06 -17.29
CA SER A 49 21.56 -6.75 -16.61
C SER A 49 21.96 -6.25 -15.23
N LEU A 50 21.50 -5.04 -14.84
CA LEU A 50 21.49 -4.69 -13.43
C LEU A 50 20.50 -5.66 -12.78
N VAL A 51 21.01 -6.84 -12.42
CA VAL A 51 20.45 -7.61 -11.32
C VAL A 51 20.53 -6.64 -10.15
N ALA A 52 19.37 -6.16 -9.71
CA ALA A 52 19.31 -5.32 -8.53
C ALA A 52 20.06 -6.07 -7.43
N GLN A 53 21.15 -5.47 -6.93
CA GLN A 53 21.86 -6.01 -5.79
C GLN A 53 20.83 -6.09 -4.68
N ALA A 54 20.45 -7.31 -4.27
CA ALA A 54 19.42 -7.50 -3.27
C ALA A 54 19.81 -6.68 -2.04
N ALA A 55 18.88 -5.86 -1.56
CA ALA A 55 19.05 -5.20 -0.27
C ALA A 55 19.31 -6.28 0.80
N PRO A 56 20.10 -5.98 1.85
CA PRO A 56 20.22 -6.90 2.98
C PRO A 56 18.82 -7.26 3.49
N ALA A 57 18.59 -8.56 3.67
CA ALA A 57 17.28 -9.10 4.04
C ALA A 57 16.99 -8.85 5.52
N ASP A 58 16.54 -7.64 5.84
CA ASP A 58 16.11 -7.22 7.18
C ASP A 58 14.77 -6.44 7.13
N SER A 59 13.86 -6.78 6.20
CA SER A 59 12.45 -6.43 6.40
C SER A 59 11.89 -7.37 7.48
N ILE A 60 11.80 -6.83 8.69
CA ILE A 60 11.14 -7.49 9.82
C ILE A 60 9.61 -7.51 9.68
N THR A 61 9.03 -6.95 8.61
CA THR A 61 7.58 -6.85 8.39
C THR A 61 7.22 -7.00 6.90
N ASP A 62 6.91 -8.22 6.49
CA ASP A 62 6.19 -8.49 5.23
C ASP A 62 4.70 -8.13 5.37
N ARG A 63 3.98 -7.96 4.26
CA ARG A 63 2.50 -7.89 4.25
C ARG A 63 1.89 -8.64 3.06
N ILE A 64 0.85 -9.44 3.33
CA ILE A 64 0.03 -10.16 2.35
C ILE A 64 -1.40 -9.63 2.45
N TYR A 65 -1.89 -9.00 1.38
CA TYR A 65 -3.18 -8.32 1.35
C TYR A 65 -3.71 -8.19 -0.07
N GLY A 66 -5.03 -8.22 -0.19
CA GLY A 66 -5.75 -7.80 -1.39
C GLY A 66 -6.57 -6.54 -1.13
N ASN A 67 -7.45 -6.20 -2.07
CA ASN A 67 -8.36 -5.05 -1.93
C ASN A 67 -9.55 -5.40 -1.03
N THR A 68 -10.03 -6.64 -1.12
CA THR A 68 -11.08 -7.23 -0.29
C THR A 68 -10.53 -8.37 0.60
N LEU A 69 -11.38 -8.89 1.48
CA LEU A 69 -11.07 -10.10 2.24
C LEU A 69 -10.95 -11.36 1.35
N TYR A 70 -11.67 -11.41 0.22
CA TYR A 70 -11.56 -12.49 -0.77
C TYR A 70 -10.22 -12.41 -1.49
N ASP A 71 -9.84 -11.21 -1.95
CA ASP A 71 -8.52 -10.97 -2.55
C ASP A 71 -7.39 -11.29 -1.56
N THR A 72 -7.54 -10.95 -0.28
CA THR A 72 -6.54 -11.26 0.76
C THR A 72 -6.38 -12.77 0.94
N ALA A 73 -7.46 -13.55 0.94
CA ALA A 73 -7.39 -15.01 0.93
C ALA A 73 -6.70 -15.56 -0.34
N ILE A 74 -6.88 -14.92 -1.50
CA ILE A 74 -6.19 -15.26 -2.76
C ILE A 74 -4.69 -14.94 -2.67
N GLU A 75 -4.27 -13.81 -2.12
CA GLU A 75 -2.84 -13.50 -1.95
C GLU A 75 -2.17 -14.42 -0.91
N ILE A 76 -2.88 -14.79 0.16
CA ILE A 76 -2.44 -15.84 1.11
C ILE A 76 -2.29 -17.19 0.39
N SER A 77 -3.19 -17.53 -0.52
CA SER A 77 -3.10 -18.73 -1.36
C SER A 77 -1.88 -18.70 -2.29
N LYS A 78 -1.63 -17.58 -2.97
CA LYS A 78 -0.43 -17.39 -3.83
C LYS A 78 0.88 -17.47 -3.04
N ALA A 79 0.92 -16.91 -1.84
CA ALA A 79 2.09 -16.98 -0.96
C ALA A 79 2.39 -18.39 -0.44
N GLY A 80 1.37 -19.25 -0.31
CA GLY A 80 1.53 -20.59 0.25
C GLY A 80 1.57 -21.75 -0.75
N TRP A 81 0.99 -21.62 -1.95
CA TRP A 81 0.74 -22.75 -2.84
C TRP A 81 0.91 -22.40 -4.33
N ASP A 82 1.89 -23.02 -4.98
CA ASP A 82 1.98 -23.02 -6.45
C ASP A 82 0.84 -23.82 -7.09
N GLN A 83 0.48 -24.95 -6.48
CA GLN A 83 -0.60 -25.87 -6.87
C GLN A 83 -1.30 -26.42 -5.62
N ALA A 84 -2.61 -26.65 -5.71
CA ALA A 84 -3.42 -27.30 -4.68
C ALA A 84 -4.57 -28.11 -5.33
N PRO A 85 -4.43 -29.43 -5.53
CA PRO A 85 -5.47 -30.28 -6.11
C PRO A 85 -6.76 -30.34 -5.30
N VAL A 86 -6.68 -29.99 -4.01
CA VAL A 86 -7.81 -29.83 -3.09
C VAL A 86 -7.70 -28.46 -2.43
N ALA A 87 -8.82 -27.73 -2.32
CA ALA A 87 -8.92 -26.50 -1.56
C ALA A 87 -10.09 -26.56 -0.57
N VAL A 88 -10.11 -25.65 0.40
CA VAL A 88 -11.22 -25.45 1.34
C VAL A 88 -11.86 -24.10 1.04
N LEU A 89 -13.18 -24.04 0.99
CA LEU A 89 -13.95 -22.82 0.69
C LEU A 89 -14.97 -22.59 1.80
N ALA A 90 -14.98 -21.36 2.32
CA ALA A 90 -15.94 -20.87 3.31
C ALA A 90 -16.55 -19.54 2.86
N THR A 91 -17.60 -19.07 3.55
CA THR A 91 -18.09 -17.71 3.37
C THR A 91 -17.21 -16.70 4.12
N GLY A 92 -16.98 -15.55 3.50
CA GLY A 92 -16.34 -14.40 4.15
C GLY A 92 -17.30 -13.53 4.97
N GLN A 93 -18.61 -13.78 4.87
CA GLN A 93 -19.66 -12.95 5.47
C GLN A 93 -20.03 -13.39 6.90
N ASN A 94 -19.66 -14.61 7.31
CA ASN A 94 -19.87 -15.12 8.67
C ASN A 94 -18.81 -16.18 9.04
N PHE A 95 -18.51 -16.34 10.33
CA PHE A 95 -17.37 -17.14 10.81
C PHE A 95 -17.65 -18.58 11.30
N PRO A 96 -18.80 -18.94 11.94
CA PRO A 96 -18.88 -20.13 12.78
C PRO A 96 -18.57 -21.46 12.08
N ASP A 97 -19.07 -21.64 10.86
CA ASP A 97 -18.86 -22.84 10.05
C ASP A 97 -17.40 -22.99 9.57
N ALA A 98 -16.61 -21.91 9.61
CA ALA A 98 -15.26 -21.87 9.04
C ALA A 98 -14.14 -21.95 10.09
N LEU A 99 -14.42 -21.66 11.38
CA LEU A 99 -13.42 -21.53 12.45
C LEU A 99 -12.43 -22.70 12.56
N THR A 100 -12.87 -23.92 12.26
CA THR A 100 -12.05 -25.15 12.36
C THR A 100 -11.46 -25.60 11.03
N GLY A 101 -11.75 -24.88 9.94
CA GLY A 101 -11.38 -25.21 8.56
C GLY A 101 -9.89 -25.16 8.28
N SER A 102 -9.11 -24.42 9.07
CA SER A 102 -7.64 -24.36 8.99
C SER A 102 -6.98 -25.75 9.14
N VAL A 103 -7.52 -26.59 10.04
CA VAL A 103 -7.04 -27.96 10.26
C VAL A 103 -7.30 -28.83 9.03
N LEU A 104 -8.46 -28.68 8.38
CA LEU A 104 -8.77 -29.38 7.13
C LEU A 104 -7.91 -28.87 5.97
N ALA A 105 -7.73 -27.56 5.84
CA ALA A 105 -6.91 -26.94 4.80
C ALA A 105 -5.45 -27.44 4.86
N HIS A 106 -4.86 -27.47 6.06
CA HIS A 106 -3.54 -28.06 6.28
C HIS A 106 -3.53 -29.56 5.99
N LYS A 107 -4.54 -30.32 6.44
CA LYS A 107 -4.65 -31.77 6.19
C LYS A 107 -4.64 -32.13 4.71
N VAL A 108 -5.28 -31.32 3.85
CA VAL A 108 -5.33 -31.53 2.39
C VAL A 108 -4.19 -30.84 1.64
N ASN A 109 -3.29 -30.16 2.35
CA ASN A 109 -2.26 -29.26 1.81
C ASN A 109 -2.84 -28.26 0.77
N GLY A 110 -3.96 -27.65 1.12
CA GLY A 110 -4.64 -26.65 0.29
C GLY A 110 -4.88 -25.34 1.02
N PRO A 111 -5.14 -24.24 0.30
CA PRO A 111 -5.54 -22.98 0.89
C PRO A 111 -6.97 -23.06 1.47
N LEU A 112 -7.25 -22.18 2.41
CA LEU A 112 -8.61 -21.81 2.81
C LEU A 112 -8.96 -20.51 2.08
N LEU A 113 -9.85 -20.61 1.09
CA LEU A 113 -10.37 -19.47 0.33
C LEU A 113 -11.74 -19.05 0.87
N LEU A 114 -12.11 -17.80 0.60
CA LEU A 114 -13.37 -17.19 1.05
C LEU A 114 -14.17 -16.70 -0.17
N THR A 115 -15.50 -16.75 -0.10
CA THR A 115 -16.41 -16.21 -1.12
C THR A 115 -17.66 -15.61 -0.50
N GLU A 116 -18.49 -14.92 -1.27
CA GLU A 116 -19.84 -14.48 -0.89
C GLU A 116 -20.75 -15.69 -0.62
N SER A 117 -21.78 -15.57 0.21
CA SER A 117 -22.63 -16.73 0.56
C SER A 117 -23.57 -17.17 -0.57
N ASP A 118 -23.88 -16.30 -1.54
CA ASP A 118 -24.86 -16.56 -2.61
C ASP A 118 -24.22 -16.92 -3.97
N HIS A 119 -22.97 -16.54 -4.23
CA HIS A 119 -22.25 -16.83 -5.47
C HIS A 119 -20.76 -17.08 -5.25
N LEU A 120 -20.13 -17.74 -6.24
CA LEU A 120 -18.69 -17.96 -6.25
C LEU A 120 -18.02 -16.73 -6.86
N ASP A 121 -17.18 -16.05 -6.10
CA ASP A 121 -16.41 -14.90 -6.56
C ASP A 121 -15.55 -15.26 -7.79
N PRO A 122 -15.57 -14.47 -8.89
CA PRO A 122 -14.82 -14.78 -10.12
C PRO A 122 -13.30 -14.80 -9.95
N ALA A 123 -12.73 -14.01 -9.04
CA ALA A 123 -11.31 -14.04 -8.72
C ALA A 123 -10.96 -15.31 -7.94
N VAL A 124 -11.82 -15.74 -7.02
CA VAL A 124 -11.67 -17.02 -6.28
C VAL A 124 -11.72 -18.22 -7.24
N LEU A 125 -12.66 -18.21 -8.20
CA LEU A 125 -12.69 -19.23 -9.25
C LEU A 125 -11.42 -19.21 -10.13
N SER A 126 -10.87 -18.02 -10.39
CA SER A 126 -9.62 -17.87 -11.15
C SER A 126 -8.42 -18.41 -10.36
N GLU A 127 -8.39 -18.22 -9.05
CA GLU A 127 -7.37 -18.78 -8.16
C GLU A 127 -7.46 -20.31 -8.05
N LEU A 128 -8.67 -20.87 -7.91
CA LEU A 128 -8.89 -22.33 -7.98
C LEU A 128 -8.36 -22.94 -9.29
N LYS A 129 -8.51 -22.21 -10.41
CA LYS A 129 -7.93 -22.61 -11.70
C LYS A 129 -6.40 -22.50 -11.73
N ARG A 130 -5.82 -21.42 -11.18
CA ARG A 130 -4.36 -21.25 -11.06
C ARG A 130 -3.72 -22.41 -10.30
N LEU A 131 -4.34 -22.79 -9.17
CA LEU A 131 -3.92 -23.90 -8.30
C LEU A 131 -4.09 -25.28 -8.92
N GLY A 132 -4.80 -25.40 -10.06
CA GLY A 132 -5.13 -26.69 -10.67
C GLY A 132 -6.16 -27.51 -9.89
N THR A 133 -6.94 -26.88 -9.00
CA THR A 133 -7.84 -27.56 -8.05
C THR A 133 -8.85 -28.46 -8.76
N LYS A 134 -9.11 -29.64 -8.16
CA LYS A 134 -10.06 -30.66 -8.64
C LYS A 134 -11.16 -30.97 -7.65
N ASN A 135 -10.92 -30.79 -6.35
CA ASN A 135 -11.92 -30.99 -5.32
C ASN A 135 -11.96 -29.76 -4.40
N VAL A 136 -13.13 -29.35 -3.95
CA VAL A 136 -13.30 -28.26 -2.99
C VAL A 136 -14.17 -28.74 -1.84
N TYR A 137 -13.66 -28.63 -0.61
CA TYR A 137 -14.49 -28.80 0.58
C TYR A 137 -15.26 -27.51 0.86
N LEU A 138 -16.60 -27.58 0.87
CA LEU A 138 -17.47 -26.46 1.21
C LEU A 138 -17.78 -26.52 2.70
N LEU A 139 -17.44 -25.47 3.44
CA LEU A 139 -17.70 -25.39 4.88
C LEU A 139 -19.05 -24.72 5.15
N GLY A 140 -19.93 -25.43 5.85
CA GLY A 140 -21.24 -24.92 6.25
C GLY A 140 -22.40 -25.31 5.32
N GLY A 141 -23.62 -25.03 5.80
CA GLY A 141 -24.87 -25.35 5.10
C GLY A 141 -25.13 -24.47 3.87
N THR A 142 -26.25 -24.70 3.18
CA THR A 142 -26.64 -23.91 1.99
C THR A 142 -26.97 -22.44 2.27
N VAL A 143 -27.10 -22.07 3.56
CA VAL A 143 -27.19 -20.66 4.00
C VAL A 143 -25.82 -19.99 4.05
N ALA A 144 -24.76 -20.73 4.40
CA ALA A 144 -23.40 -20.23 4.44
C ALA A 144 -22.77 -20.20 3.04
N LEU A 145 -23.02 -21.24 2.23
CA LEU A 145 -22.57 -21.32 0.84
C LEU A 145 -23.70 -21.91 0.00
N SER A 146 -24.35 -21.13 -0.84
CA SER A 146 -25.51 -21.52 -1.65
C SER A 146 -25.27 -22.72 -2.58
N SER A 147 -26.35 -23.33 -3.07
CA SER A 147 -26.27 -24.39 -4.09
C SER A 147 -25.83 -23.87 -5.47
N SER A 148 -25.91 -22.57 -5.75
CA SER A 148 -25.33 -21.98 -6.97
C SER A 148 -23.80 -22.02 -6.96
N ILE A 149 -23.16 -21.97 -5.79
CA ILE A 149 -21.70 -22.15 -5.65
C ILE A 149 -21.31 -23.59 -6.01
N GLU A 150 -22.04 -24.59 -5.49
CA GLU A 150 -21.85 -26.00 -5.88
C GLU A 150 -21.98 -26.20 -7.39
N GLN A 151 -23.07 -25.70 -7.99
CA GLN A 151 -23.31 -25.84 -9.42
C GLN A 151 -22.20 -25.17 -10.24
N THR A 152 -21.77 -23.96 -9.83
CA THR A 152 -20.67 -23.24 -10.49
C THR A 152 -19.37 -24.03 -10.45
N LEU A 153 -19.05 -24.69 -9.33
CA LEU A 153 -17.85 -25.56 -9.23
C LEU A 153 -17.97 -26.78 -10.17
N ILE A 154 -19.12 -27.45 -10.16
CA ILE A 154 -19.40 -28.62 -11.01
C ILE A 154 -19.27 -28.25 -12.50
N ASP A 155 -19.85 -27.13 -12.92
CA ASP A 155 -19.81 -26.61 -14.29
C ASP A 155 -18.39 -26.24 -14.75
N GLN A 156 -17.47 -26.00 -13.80
CA GLN A 156 -16.05 -25.75 -14.05
C GLN A 156 -15.18 -27.01 -13.91
N GLY A 157 -15.78 -28.18 -13.71
CA GLY A 157 -15.08 -29.47 -13.57
C GLY A 157 -14.37 -29.65 -12.23
N ILE A 158 -14.83 -28.95 -11.19
CA ILE A 158 -14.33 -29.03 -9.81
C ILE A 158 -15.40 -29.73 -8.96
N THR A 159 -15.04 -30.79 -8.24
CA THR A 159 -15.98 -31.57 -7.43
C THR A 159 -16.17 -30.93 -6.05
N PRO A 160 -17.35 -30.38 -5.70
CA PRO A 160 -17.62 -29.92 -4.35
C PRO A 160 -17.88 -31.09 -3.40
N THR A 161 -17.47 -30.97 -2.14
CA THR A 161 -17.85 -31.87 -1.04
C THR A 161 -18.23 -31.01 0.17
N ARG A 162 -19.53 -30.96 0.50
CA ARG A 162 -20.01 -30.13 1.61
C ARG A 162 -19.84 -30.82 2.96
N LEU A 163 -19.30 -30.10 3.93
CA LEU A 163 -19.22 -30.47 5.34
C LEU A 163 -20.08 -29.49 6.14
N ALA A 164 -21.22 -29.96 6.65
CA ALA A 164 -22.22 -29.14 7.33
C ALA A 164 -22.94 -29.94 8.41
N GLY A 165 -23.27 -29.28 9.52
CA GLY A 165 -24.19 -29.78 10.55
C GLY A 165 -25.57 -29.13 10.47
N THR A 166 -26.37 -29.33 11.51
CA THR A 166 -27.61 -28.55 11.73
C THR A 166 -27.34 -27.13 12.24
N ASP A 167 -26.20 -26.94 12.91
CA ASP A 167 -25.66 -25.67 13.37
C ASP A 167 -24.11 -25.72 13.34
N GLN A 168 -23.43 -24.67 13.82
CA GLN A 168 -21.97 -24.58 13.76
C GLN A 168 -21.24 -25.70 14.51
N TYR A 169 -21.88 -26.30 15.53
CA TYR A 169 -21.29 -27.37 16.34
C TYR A 169 -21.26 -28.68 15.55
N GLY A 170 -22.34 -28.97 14.82
CA GLY A 170 -22.38 -30.06 13.85
C GLY A 170 -21.44 -29.84 12.66
N THR A 171 -21.31 -28.61 12.15
CA THR A 171 -20.35 -28.30 11.08
C THR A 171 -18.90 -28.53 11.53
N ALA A 172 -18.53 -28.02 12.71
CA ALA A 172 -17.20 -28.24 13.28
C ALA A 172 -16.90 -29.74 13.50
N ALA A 173 -17.89 -30.52 13.96
CA ALA A 173 -17.79 -31.97 14.09
C ALA A 173 -17.59 -32.68 12.73
N ALA A 174 -18.28 -32.23 11.68
CA ALA A 174 -18.11 -32.77 10.31
C ALA A 174 -16.70 -32.46 9.74
N ILE A 175 -16.20 -31.24 9.96
CA ILE A 175 -14.85 -30.82 9.56
C ILE A 175 -13.80 -31.65 10.30
N ALA A 176 -13.89 -31.76 11.63
CA ALA A 176 -12.98 -32.56 12.44
C ALA A 176 -12.96 -34.04 12.03
N GLY A 177 -14.13 -34.62 11.71
CA GLY A 177 -14.23 -36.01 11.24
C GLY A 177 -13.50 -36.29 9.92
N VAL A 178 -13.33 -35.29 9.04
CA VAL A 178 -12.56 -35.41 7.80
C VAL A 178 -11.08 -35.04 7.99
N ALA A 179 -10.81 -33.96 8.73
CA ALA A 179 -9.45 -33.46 8.95
C ALA A 179 -8.63 -34.43 9.84
N THR A 180 -9.24 -34.93 10.91
CA THR A 180 -8.60 -35.71 11.98
C THR A 180 -9.50 -36.89 12.39
N PRO A 181 -9.68 -37.93 11.55
CA PRO A 181 -10.62 -39.02 11.82
C PRO A 181 -10.39 -39.78 13.15
N THR A 182 -9.16 -39.71 13.66
CA THR A 182 -8.75 -40.25 14.98
C THR A 182 -7.83 -39.24 15.66
N SER A 183 -8.04 -38.96 16.94
CA SER A 183 -7.14 -38.17 17.78
C SER A 183 -7.34 -38.50 19.27
N ASP A 184 -6.27 -38.54 20.05
CA ASP A 184 -6.36 -38.64 21.53
C ASP A 184 -6.65 -37.27 22.18
N GLN A 185 -6.36 -36.17 21.46
CA GLN A 185 -6.44 -34.80 21.94
C GLN A 185 -7.40 -33.94 21.10
N ALA A 186 -8.04 -32.95 21.71
CA ALA A 186 -8.75 -31.90 20.98
C ALA A 186 -8.66 -30.53 21.68
N PHE A 187 -8.82 -29.45 20.91
CA PHE A 187 -9.07 -28.12 21.46
C PHE A 187 -10.58 -27.86 21.50
N ILE A 188 -11.08 -27.39 22.64
CA ILE A 188 -12.48 -26.94 22.77
C ILE A 188 -12.47 -25.42 22.90
N VAL A 189 -13.25 -24.76 22.04
CA VAL A 189 -13.38 -23.31 21.97
C VAL A 189 -14.86 -22.90 21.96
N ASN A 190 -15.17 -21.66 22.35
CA ASN A 190 -16.54 -21.15 22.26
C ASN A 190 -16.98 -21.02 20.79
N GLY A 191 -18.18 -21.49 20.45
CA GLY A 191 -18.72 -21.46 19.07
C GLY A 191 -19.46 -20.19 18.68
N GLU A 192 -19.58 -19.23 19.59
CA GLU A 192 -20.35 -17.98 19.48
C GLU A 192 -19.42 -16.75 19.42
N HIS A 193 -18.12 -16.94 19.69
CA HIS A 193 -17.05 -15.93 19.61
C HIS A 193 -15.79 -16.48 18.93
N PHE A 194 -15.31 -15.81 17.87
CA PHE A 194 -14.19 -16.28 17.05
C PHE A 194 -12.75 -16.15 17.62
N PRO A 195 -12.37 -15.15 18.46
CA PRO A 195 -10.95 -14.86 18.71
C PRO A 195 -10.15 -15.98 19.38
N ASP A 196 -10.78 -16.72 20.31
CA ASP A 196 -10.15 -17.85 21.00
C ASP A 196 -9.88 -19.01 20.02
N ALA A 197 -10.78 -19.24 19.04
CA ALA A 197 -10.61 -20.22 17.98
C ALA A 197 -9.49 -19.84 17.00
N LEU A 198 -9.40 -18.57 16.60
CA LEU A 198 -8.30 -18.08 15.76
C LEU A 198 -6.94 -18.22 16.46
N SER A 199 -6.89 -17.94 17.77
CA SER A 199 -5.66 -17.98 18.55
C SER A 199 -4.97 -19.35 18.58
N ILE A 200 -5.75 -20.44 18.50
CA ILE A 200 -5.23 -21.81 18.46
C ILE A 200 -5.12 -22.39 17.04
N SER A 201 -5.69 -21.71 16.02
CA SER A 201 -5.92 -22.29 14.69
C SER A 201 -4.67 -22.76 13.98
N SER A 202 -3.58 -21.97 13.95
CA SER A 202 -2.37 -22.37 13.21
C SER A 202 -1.65 -23.55 13.88
N TYR A 203 -1.65 -23.61 15.22
CA TYR A 203 -1.07 -24.74 15.97
C TYR A 203 -1.88 -26.01 15.78
N ALA A 204 -3.20 -25.94 15.96
CA ALA A 204 -4.10 -27.08 15.78
C ALA A 204 -3.98 -27.67 14.38
N ALA A 205 -3.87 -26.81 13.37
CA ALA A 205 -3.64 -27.21 11.99
C ALA A 205 -2.26 -27.85 11.77
N ALA A 206 -1.17 -27.22 12.23
CA ALA A 206 0.20 -27.74 12.08
C ALA A 206 0.42 -29.10 12.77
N HIS A 207 -0.26 -29.33 13.89
CA HIS A 207 -0.17 -30.57 14.66
C HIS A 207 -1.28 -31.59 14.36
N GLY A 208 -2.23 -31.28 13.47
CA GLY A 208 -3.34 -32.18 13.14
C GLY A 208 -4.25 -32.50 14.32
N ILE A 209 -4.49 -31.52 15.20
CA ILE A 209 -5.35 -31.66 16.39
C ILE A 209 -6.73 -31.05 16.06
N PRO A 210 -7.85 -31.77 16.27
CA PRO A 210 -9.18 -31.21 16.04
C PRO A 210 -9.48 -30.01 16.94
N ILE A 211 -10.07 -28.98 16.35
CA ILE A 211 -10.82 -27.94 17.09
C ILE A 211 -12.29 -28.35 17.05
N LEU A 212 -12.96 -28.33 18.20
CA LEU A 212 -14.41 -28.49 18.31
C LEU A 212 -15.01 -27.30 19.08
N LEU A 213 -16.26 -27.01 18.80
CA LEU A 213 -16.98 -25.86 19.36
C LEU A 213 -17.85 -26.27 20.55
N THR A 214 -18.07 -25.37 21.51
CA THR A 214 -19.04 -25.52 22.60
C THR A 214 -19.86 -24.25 22.80
N ARG A 215 -21.09 -24.38 23.35
CA ARG A 215 -21.82 -23.24 23.92
C ARG A 215 -21.18 -22.85 25.26
N PRO A 216 -21.46 -21.65 25.81
CA PRO A 216 -20.86 -21.20 27.05
C PRO A 216 -21.06 -22.16 28.24
N ASP A 217 -22.24 -22.76 28.38
CA ASP A 217 -22.65 -23.54 29.55
C ASP A 217 -23.04 -25.00 29.25
N SER A 218 -23.22 -25.34 27.96
CA SER A 218 -23.74 -26.62 27.48
C SER A 218 -22.88 -27.22 26.36
N LEU A 219 -22.45 -28.48 26.54
CA LEU A 219 -21.67 -29.23 25.56
C LEU A 219 -22.61 -29.81 24.49
N PRO A 220 -22.48 -29.41 23.20
CA PRO A 220 -23.37 -29.89 22.14
C PRO A 220 -23.25 -31.40 21.92
N SER A 221 -24.37 -32.05 21.57
CA SER A 221 -24.42 -33.50 21.29
C SER A 221 -23.51 -33.91 20.12
N ASP A 222 -23.36 -33.05 19.11
CA ASP A 222 -22.45 -33.30 17.99
C ASP A 222 -20.98 -33.24 18.41
N THR A 223 -20.61 -32.29 19.28
CA THR A 223 -19.27 -32.19 19.86
C THR A 223 -18.95 -33.40 20.74
N ALA A 224 -19.86 -33.80 21.62
CA ALA A 224 -19.72 -35.01 22.43
C ALA A 224 -19.59 -36.28 21.56
N SER A 225 -20.36 -36.36 20.47
CA SER A 225 -20.30 -37.47 19.51
C SER A 225 -19.00 -37.48 18.71
N ALA A 226 -18.46 -36.31 18.35
CA ALA A 226 -17.20 -36.17 17.63
C ALA A 226 -16.01 -36.62 18.50
N LEU A 227 -15.96 -36.17 19.77
CA LEU A 227 -14.95 -36.61 20.75
C LEU A 227 -14.91 -38.13 20.87
N ALA A 228 -16.06 -38.78 21.05
CA ALA A 228 -16.17 -40.23 21.15
C ALA A 228 -15.76 -40.95 19.85
N LYS A 229 -16.22 -40.48 18.68
CA LYS A 229 -15.88 -41.07 17.37
C LYS A 229 -14.39 -41.00 17.05
N MET A 230 -13.73 -39.88 17.35
CA MET A 230 -12.30 -39.69 17.13
C MET A 230 -11.42 -40.40 18.17
N GLY A 231 -12.00 -40.84 19.29
CA GLY A 231 -11.27 -41.51 20.37
C GLY A 231 -10.64 -40.58 21.41
N VAL A 232 -11.02 -39.29 21.42
CA VAL A 232 -10.40 -38.25 22.27
C VAL A 232 -10.54 -38.60 23.75
N ARG A 233 -9.44 -38.38 24.50
CA ARG A 233 -9.34 -38.58 25.95
C ARG A 233 -8.95 -37.32 26.70
N GLN A 234 -8.28 -36.40 26.02
CA GLN A 234 -7.69 -35.21 26.61
C GLN A 234 -8.14 -33.97 25.83
N VAL A 235 -8.50 -32.90 26.52
CA VAL A 235 -8.78 -31.62 25.86
C VAL A 235 -8.10 -30.45 26.55
N THR A 236 -7.74 -29.46 25.74
CA THR A 236 -7.36 -28.12 26.21
C THR A 236 -8.49 -27.15 25.86
N LEU A 237 -8.93 -26.38 26.85
CA LEU A 237 -9.93 -25.33 26.65
C LEU A 237 -9.22 -24.03 26.25
N ILE A 238 -9.67 -23.36 25.18
CA ILE A 238 -9.19 -22.01 24.82
C ILE A 238 -10.34 -21.03 25.07
N GLY A 239 -10.13 -20.12 26.01
CA GLY A 239 -11.14 -19.18 26.51
C GLY A 239 -11.41 -19.29 28.01
N GLY A 240 -11.71 -18.15 28.63
CA GLY A 240 -11.97 -18.03 30.07
C GLY A 240 -13.32 -18.60 30.50
N THR A 241 -13.58 -18.64 31.81
CA THR A 241 -14.86 -19.13 32.35
C THR A 241 -16.07 -18.25 32.01
N ALA A 242 -15.84 -17.04 31.49
CA ALA A 242 -16.89 -16.17 30.95
C ALA A 242 -17.45 -16.68 29.60
N VAL A 243 -16.63 -17.38 28.80
CA VAL A 243 -17.01 -17.88 27.46
C VAL A 243 -17.06 -19.41 27.38
N ILE A 244 -16.38 -20.13 28.27
CA ILE A 244 -16.49 -21.58 28.44
C ILE A 244 -16.59 -21.86 29.94
N GLN A 245 -17.82 -21.88 30.46
CA GLN A 245 -18.11 -22.05 31.88
C GLN A 245 -17.61 -23.39 32.42
N LYS A 246 -17.42 -23.46 33.74
CA LYS A 246 -16.94 -24.67 34.42
C LYS A 246 -17.87 -25.89 34.25
N THR A 247 -19.15 -25.66 33.96
CA THR A 247 -20.12 -26.73 33.66
C THR A 247 -19.73 -27.58 32.46
N ILE A 248 -18.93 -27.05 31.51
CA ILE A 248 -18.40 -27.81 30.38
C ILE A 248 -17.39 -28.87 30.84
N GLU A 249 -16.55 -28.55 31.83
CA GLU A 249 -15.57 -29.49 32.42
C GLU A 249 -16.32 -30.68 33.08
N ASP A 250 -17.38 -30.37 33.83
CA ASP A 250 -18.26 -31.37 34.45
C ASP A 250 -19.00 -32.24 33.43
N GLN A 251 -19.35 -31.70 32.25
CA GLN A 251 -20.02 -32.43 31.18
C GLN A 251 -19.06 -33.36 30.43
N LEU A 252 -17.85 -32.88 30.10
CA LEU A 252 -16.78 -33.67 29.49
C LEU A 252 -16.37 -34.88 30.35
N ALA A 253 -16.26 -34.68 31.67
CA ALA A 253 -15.94 -35.75 32.62
C ALA A 253 -17.06 -36.80 32.79
N LYS A 254 -18.31 -36.46 32.44
CA LYS A 254 -19.49 -37.33 32.55
C LYS A 254 -19.90 -37.99 31.23
N LEU A 255 -19.14 -37.78 30.14
CA LEU A 255 -19.37 -38.47 28.87
C LEU A 255 -19.19 -40.00 29.03
N PRO A 256 -19.89 -40.84 28.22
CA PRO A 256 -19.72 -42.31 28.26
C PRO A 256 -18.28 -42.77 28.04
N GLN A 257 -17.51 -41.99 27.29
CA GLN A 257 -16.05 -42.01 27.26
C GLN A 257 -15.58 -40.72 27.97
N PRO A 258 -15.18 -40.77 29.25
CA PRO A 258 -14.77 -39.58 29.99
C PRO A 258 -13.57 -38.90 29.34
N VAL A 259 -13.66 -37.58 29.21
CA VAL A 259 -12.63 -36.71 28.64
C VAL A 259 -12.06 -35.82 29.74
N THR A 260 -10.73 -35.81 29.86
CA THR A 260 -10.00 -35.03 30.88
C THR A 260 -9.61 -33.67 30.31
N VAL A 261 -9.93 -32.59 31.03
CA VAL A 261 -9.40 -31.26 30.73
C VAL A 261 -7.97 -31.17 31.26
N THR A 262 -6.99 -31.04 30.36
CA THR A 262 -5.55 -31.05 30.70
C THR A 262 -5.00 -29.65 30.91
N ALA A 263 -5.54 -28.65 30.20
CA ALA A 263 -5.18 -27.24 30.34
C ALA A 263 -6.36 -26.32 29.99
N ARG A 264 -6.29 -25.08 30.44
CA ARG A 264 -7.11 -23.96 29.98
C ARG A 264 -6.21 -22.78 29.67
N TYR A 265 -6.23 -22.28 28.44
CA TYR A 265 -5.53 -21.05 28.04
C TYR A 265 -6.56 -19.93 27.92
N ALA A 266 -6.42 -18.91 28.77
CA ALA A 266 -7.40 -17.84 28.90
C ALA A 266 -6.76 -16.60 29.54
N GLY A 267 -7.02 -15.43 28.98
CA GLY A 267 -6.70 -14.13 29.56
C GLY A 267 -7.95 -13.34 29.96
N TYR A 268 -7.74 -12.08 30.33
CA TYR A 268 -8.78 -11.09 30.61
C TYR A 268 -9.60 -10.72 29.37
N ASP A 269 -8.94 -10.65 28.20
CA ASP A 269 -9.56 -10.44 26.89
C ASP A 269 -8.96 -11.38 25.82
N GLN A 270 -9.42 -11.25 24.58
CA GLN A 270 -8.96 -12.10 23.47
C GLN A 270 -7.47 -11.92 23.14
N TYR A 271 -6.88 -10.76 23.42
CA TYR A 271 -5.49 -10.45 23.11
C TYR A 271 -4.55 -11.03 24.15
N GLU A 272 -4.97 -11.08 25.42
CA GLU A 272 -4.28 -11.84 26.45
C GLU A 272 -4.43 -13.35 26.26
N THR A 273 -5.63 -13.86 25.90
CA THR A 273 -5.79 -15.29 25.54
C THR A 273 -4.85 -15.66 24.39
N ASN A 274 -4.81 -14.85 23.32
CA ASN A 274 -3.87 -15.05 22.21
C ASN A 274 -2.42 -15.08 22.72
N SER A 275 -2.00 -14.05 23.46
CA SER A 275 -0.63 -13.96 24.02
C SER A 275 -0.27 -15.15 24.91
N ILE A 276 -1.22 -15.71 25.66
CA ILE A 276 -1.00 -16.93 26.48
C ILE A 276 -0.82 -18.15 25.57
N VAL A 277 -1.69 -18.35 24.59
CA VAL A 277 -1.57 -19.49 23.64
C VAL A 277 -0.22 -19.45 22.91
N LEU A 278 0.20 -18.28 22.44
CA LEU A 278 1.47 -18.11 21.70
C LEU A 278 2.73 -18.29 22.57
N ASN A 279 2.62 -18.14 23.89
CA ASN A 279 3.74 -18.34 24.83
C ASN A 279 3.78 -19.73 25.46
N GLN A 280 2.64 -20.42 25.56
CA GLN A 280 2.54 -21.76 26.18
C GLN A 280 2.81 -22.91 25.20
N LEU A 281 2.64 -22.68 23.89
CA LEU A 281 2.76 -23.70 22.87
C LEU A 281 4.09 -23.61 22.08
N PRO A 282 4.67 -24.76 21.67
CA PRO A 282 5.94 -24.82 20.96
C PRO A 282 5.78 -24.46 19.46
N PHE A 283 5.50 -23.19 19.18
CA PHE A 283 5.54 -22.62 17.83
C PHE A 283 6.97 -22.46 17.31
N ASP A 284 7.15 -22.55 15.99
CA ASP A 284 8.29 -21.89 15.34
C ASP A 284 8.05 -20.37 15.41
N SER A 285 8.98 -19.63 16.00
CA SER A 285 8.87 -18.17 16.10
C SER A 285 10.00 -17.42 15.38
N SER A 286 10.59 -18.04 14.36
CA SER A 286 11.34 -17.35 13.31
C SER A 286 10.46 -16.38 12.51
N LYS A 287 9.18 -16.74 12.33
CA LYS A 287 8.14 -15.90 11.72
C LYS A 287 6.92 -15.81 12.64
N VAL A 288 6.22 -14.67 12.64
CA VAL A 288 4.91 -14.45 13.28
C VAL A 288 3.96 -13.87 12.25
N TYR A 289 2.84 -14.54 11.98
CA TYR A 289 1.77 -13.94 11.18
C TYR A 289 0.94 -13.01 12.07
N VAL A 290 0.54 -11.86 11.55
CA VAL A 290 -0.19 -10.83 12.30
C VAL A 290 -1.47 -10.48 11.58
N ALA A 291 -2.63 -10.62 12.22
CA ALA A 291 -3.93 -10.28 11.67
C ALA A 291 -4.71 -9.40 12.66
N THR A 292 -5.72 -8.66 12.20
CA THR A 292 -6.59 -7.91 13.12
C THR A 292 -7.36 -8.87 14.03
N GLY A 293 -7.50 -8.53 15.31
CA GLY A 293 -8.38 -9.26 16.24
C GLY A 293 -9.82 -8.73 16.26
N GLU A 294 -10.12 -7.67 15.50
CA GLU A 294 -11.46 -7.07 15.43
C GLU A 294 -12.39 -7.80 14.45
N ASN A 295 -11.83 -8.63 13.55
CA ASN A 295 -12.57 -9.43 12.57
C ASN A 295 -11.82 -10.75 12.27
N PHE A 296 -12.44 -11.68 11.54
CA PHE A 296 -11.94 -13.05 11.35
C PHE A 296 -11.29 -13.42 9.99
N PRO A 297 -11.64 -12.84 8.82
CA PRO A 297 -11.27 -13.41 7.51
C PRO A 297 -9.77 -13.63 7.29
N ASP A 298 -8.95 -12.60 7.54
CA ASP A 298 -7.52 -12.62 7.23
C ASP A 298 -6.76 -13.62 8.11
N ALA A 299 -7.12 -13.68 9.41
CA ALA A 299 -6.58 -14.65 10.36
C ALA A 299 -7.00 -16.09 10.03
N LEU A 300 -8.24 -16.28 9.58
CA LEU A 300 -8.80 -17.58 9.21
C LEU A 300 -8.10 -18.18 7.99
N ALA A 301 -7.98 -17.41 6.90
CA ALA A 301 -7.21 -17.84 5.72
C ALA A 301 -5.72 -17.98 6.07
N GLY A 302 -5.19 -17.03 6.84
CA GLY A 302 -3.82 -17.03 7.34
C GLY A 302 -3.43 -18.25 8.14
N ALA A 303 -4.35 -18.83 8.91
CA ALA A 303 -4.07 -20.01 9.74
C ALA A 303 -3.62 -21.22 8.93
N ALA A 304 -4.16 -21.41 7.72
CA ALA A 304 -3.73 -22.46 6.81
C ALA A 304 -2.29 -22.25 6.32
N LEU A 305 -1.89 -21.00 6.06
CA LEU A 305 -0.54 -20.63 5.62
C LEU A 305 0.47 -20.73 6.78
N ALA A 306 0.14 -20.17 7.94
CA ALA A 306 0.96 -20.19 9.15
C ALA A 306 1.25 -21.63 9.61
N ALA A 307 0.26 -22.52 9.51
CA ALA A 307 0.40 -23.93 9.86
C ALA A 307 1.46 -24.67 9.03
N LYS A 308 1.78 -24.24 7.80
CA LYS A 308 2.82 -24.88 6.95
C LYS A 308 4.22 -24.82 7.55
N THR A 309 4.43 -23.89 8.48
CA THR A 309 5.71 -23.64 9.16
C THR A 309 5.61 -23.75 10.69
N ASN A 310 4.46 -24.21 11.21
CA ASN A 310 4.13 -24.11 12.64
C ASN A 310 4.32 -22.68 13.21
N SER A 311 4.00 -21.66 12.40
CA SER A 311 4.08 -20.26 12.81
C SER A 311 2.85 -19.85 13.64
N PRO A 312 3.00 -18.95 14.63
CA PRO A 312 1.90 -18.38 15.38
C PRO A 312 1.10 -17.35 14.54
N ILE A 313 -0.17 -17.17 14.90
CA ILE A 313 -0.97 -16.00 14.51
C ILE A 313 -1.19 -15.12 15.73
N PHE A 314 -0.64 -13.91 15.66
CA PHE A 314 -0.86 -12.83 16.60
C PHE A 314 -2.09 -12.02 16.19
N LEU A 315 -3.04 -11.90 17.11
CA LEU A 315 -4.22 -11.04 16.92
C LEU A 315 -3.89 -9.63 17.42
N PHE A 316 -3.88 -8.67 16.51
CA PHE A 316 -3.52 -7.29 16.77
C PHE A 316 -4.77 -6.45 17.09
N PRO A 317 -4.83 -5.72 18.22
CA PRO A 317 -5.96 -4.86 18.56
C PRO A 317 -5.94 -3.53 17.79
N SER A 318 -7.11 -2.98 17.45
CA SER A 318 -7.24 -1.60 16.93
C SER A 318 -6.95 -0.51 17.99
N LYS A 319 -6.88 -0.92 19.25
CA LYS A 319 -6.73 -0.07 20.45
C LYS A 319 -5.27 -0.06 20.91
N PRO A 320 -4.86 0.91 21.75
CA PRO A 320 -3.52 0.91 22.36
C PRO A 320 -3.19 -0.42 23.02
N LEU A 321 -1.98 -0.94 22.78
CA LEU A 321 -1.58 -2.26 23.28
C LEU A 321 -1.56 -2.29 24.81
N ALA A 322 -2.14 -3.34 25.38
CA ALA A 322 -1.90 -3.69 26.78
C ALA A 322 -0.49 -4.27 26.97
N SER A 323 0.00 -4.25 28.20
CA SER A 323 1.39 -4.62 28.53
C SER A 323 1.75 -6.07 28.20
N TYR A 324 0.79 -7.01 28.26
CA TYR A 324 1.02 -8.41 27.84
C TYR A 324 1.21 -8.51 26.32
N THR A 325 0.42 -7.74 25.55
CA THR A 325 0.47 -7.67 24.08
C THR A 325 1.78 -7.02 23.60
N SER A 326 2.21 -5.92 24.24
CA SER A 326 3.50 -5.31 23.93
C SER A 326 4.67 -6.22 24.33
N ALA A 327 4.66 -6.83 25.51
CA ALA A 327 5.75 -7.69 25.97
C ALA A 327 6.02 -8.88 25.04
N TYR A 328 4.97 -9.49 24.45
CA TYR A 328 5.15 -10.53 23.43
C TYR A 328 5.85 -9.98 22.17
N LEU A 329 5.39 -8.84 21.63
CA LEU A 329 6.00 -8.22 20.46
C LEU A 329 7.44 -7.76 20.73
N ASP A 330 7.71 -7.19 21.90
CA ASP A 330 9.03 -6.75 22.34
C ASP A 330 10.01 -7.94 22.40
N GLN A 331 9.57 -9.07 22.95
CA GLN A 331 10.34 -10.31 22.98
C GLN A 331 10.67 -10.80 21.56
N LYS A 332 9.67 -10.88 20.68
CA LYS A 332 9.85 -11.38 19.29
C LYS A 332 10.73 -10.46 18.45
N ARG A 333 10.55 -9.13 18.55
CA ARG A 333 11.45 -8.14 17.91
C ARG A 333 12.89 -8.30 18.40
N SER A 334 13.07 -8.50 19.71
CA SER A 334 14.41 -8.71 20.31
C SER A 334 15.09 -10.02 19.89
N SER A 335 14.32 -11.03 19.47
CA SER A 335 14.85 -12.29 18.91
C SER A 335 15.08 -12.26 17.39
N GLY A 336 14.85 -11.14 16.71
CA GLY A 336 14.97 -11.04 15.24
C GLY A 336 13.87 -11.78 14.49
N THR A 337 12.71 -12.00 15.12
CA THR A 337 11.55 -12.63 14.48
C THR A 337 11.00 -11.75 13.37
N ALA A 338 10.78 -12.32 12.19
CA ALA A 338 10.07 -11.63 11.11
C ALA A 338 8.56 -11.65 11.35
N PHE A 339 7.88 -10.55 11.11
CA PHE A 339 6.43 -10.46 11.12
C PHE A 339 5.90 -10.51 9.68
N THR A 340 4.75 -11.14 9.47
CA THR A 340 4.03 -11.10 8.18
C THR A 340 2.59 -10.68 8.45
N ILE A 341 2.27 -9.43 8.09
CA ILE A 341 0.95 -8.84 8.30
C ILE A 341 -0.02 -9.40 7.27
N LEU A 342 -1.21 -9.77 7.72
CA LEU A 342 -2.32 -10.25 6.90
C LEU A 342 -3.41 -9.18 6.87
N GLY A 343 -3.84 -8.83 5.67
CA GLY A 343 -4.84 -7.78 5.45
C GLY A 343 -4.23 -6.39 5.21
N GLY A 344 -5.10 -5.48 4.77
CA GLY A 344 -4.74 -4.13 4.31
C GLY A 344 -4.42 -3.11 5.40
N TRP A 345 -4.09 -1.88 4.98
CA TRP A 345 -3.92 -0.73 5.86
C TRP A 345 -5.23 -0.27 6.53
N GLY A 346 -6.39 -0.54 5.92
CA GLY A 346 -7.71 -0.32 6.52
C GLY A 346 -8.03 -1.23 7.70
N VAL A 347 -7.29 -2.32 7.92
CA VAL A 347 -7.43 -3.22 9.09
C VAL A 347 -6.21 -3.19 10.02
N ILE A 348 -5.00 -3.01 9.49
CA ILE A 348 -3.76 -2.77 10.26
C ILE A 348 -3.03 -1.61 9.59
N ASN A 349 -3.25 -0.39 10.04
CA ASN A 349 -2.67 0.82 9.46
C ASN A 349 -1.18 1.00 9.80
N TYR A 350 -0.53 2.01 9.23
CA TYR A 350 0.89 2.29 9.47
C TYR A 350 1.25 2.54 10.95
N LYS A 351 0.35 3.14 11.75
CA LYS A 351 0.58 3.36 13.19
C LYS A 351 0.68 2.01 13.91
N MET A 352 -0.18 1.05 13.53
CA MET A 352 -0.16 -0.32 14.05
C MET A 352 1.07 -1.11 13.55
N GLU A 353 1.38 -1.01 12.25
CA GLU A 353 2.58 -1.61 11.63
C GLU A 353 3.89 -1.07 12.25
N SER A 354 3.94 0.22 12.61
CA SER A 354 5.09 0.82 13.26
C SER A 354 5.38 0.24 14.65
N ILE A 355 4.35 -0.25 15.37
CA ILE A 355 4.55 -0.96 16.64
C ILE A 355 5.17 -2.34 16.38
N LEU A 356 4.76 -3.05 15.33
CA LEU A 356 5.39 -4.32 14.92
C LEU A 356 6.84 -4.14 14.50
N ARG A 357 7.17 -3.05 13.81
CA ARG A 357 8.54 -2.73 13.41
C ARG A 357 9.40 -2.27 14.59
N THR A 358 8.93 -1.27 15.34
CA THR A 358 9.77 -0.46 16.23
C THR A 358 9.39 -0.54 17.71
N GLY A 359 8.19 -1.02 18.04
CA GLY A 359 7.65 -1.07 19.41
C GLY A 359 7.02 0.25 19.87
N VAL A 360 7.17 1.32 19.10
CA VAL A 360 6.56 2.62 19.35
C VAL A 360 5.58 2.94 18.23
N ILE A 361 4.58 3.77 18.52
CA ILE A 361 3.73 4.35 17.49
C ILE A 361 4.54 5.44 16.79
N GLN A 362 4.80 5.26 15.49
CA GLN A 362 5.22 6.34 14.61
C GLN A 362 3.96 7.08 14.17
N PRO A 363 3.73 8.32 14.66
CA PRO A 363 2.44 8.98 14.50
C PRO A 363 2.31 9.74 13.17
N ARG A 364 3.34 9.68 12.31
CA ARG A 364 3.50 10.50 11.12
C ARG A 364 3.94 9.70 9.90
N ILE A 365 3.54 10.16 8.72
CA ILE A 365 4.02 9.66 7.44
C ILE A 365 4.95 10.66 6.71
N SER A 366 5.70 10.14 5.77
CA SER A 366 6.60 10.87 4.88
C SER A 366 6.20 10.58 3.43
N LEU A 367 5.48 11.52 2.81
CA LEU A 367 5.19 11.49 1.37
C LEU A 367 6.34 12.18 0.62
N GLN A 368 6.99 11.44 -0.27
CA GLN A 368 8.14 11.90 -1.04
C GLN A 368 7.77 11.92 -2.53
N PHE A 369 7.69 13.12 -3.11
CA PHE A 369 7.34 13.26 -4.53
C PHE A 369 8.54 12.94 -5.43
N THR A 370 8.29 12.30 -6.58
CA THR A 370 9.31 12.03 -7.61
C THR A 370 8.84 12.52 -8.98
N GLN A 371 9.79 13.03 -9.78
CA GLN A 371 9.52 13.61 -11.10
C GLN A 371 10.26 12.86 -12.21
N GLY A 372 9.57 12.53 -13.31
CA GLY A 372 10.14 11.82 -14.46
C GLY A 372 11.00 12.64 -15.43
N GLY A 373 11.34 13.89 -15.09
CA GLY A 373 11.97 14.89 -15.96
C GLY A 373 13.14 14.35 -16.83
N LEU A 374 13.01 14.47 -18.15
CA LEU A 374 13.94 14.07 -19.25
C LEU A 374 14.50 12.64 -19.24
N SER A 375 14.34 11.89 -18.15
CA SER A 375 14.97 10.58 -17.91
C SER A 375 13.95 9.47 -17.60
N GLY A 376 12.66 9.80 -17.57
CA GLY A 376 11.55 8.86 -17.41
C GLY A 376 11.65 8.00 -16.14
N ALA A 377 11.30 6.72 -16.26
CA ALA A 377 11.34 5.76 -15.16
C ALA A 377 12.74 5.65 -14.52
N THR A 378 13.82 5.69 -15.32
CA THR A 378 15.20 5.64 -14.82
C THR A 378 15.51 6.82 -13.90
N GLY A 379 15.06 8.03 -14.25
CA GLY A 379 15.23 9.23 -13.42
C GLY A 379 14.51 9.12 -12.07
N MET A 380 13.30 8.56 -12.04
CA MET A 380 12.55 8.31 -10.79
C MET A 380 13.17 7.18 -9.97
N LEU A 381 13.72 6.13 -10.59
CA LEU A 381 14.44 5.07 -9.87
C LEU A 381 15.71 5.60 -9.19
N SER A 382 16.45 6.52 -9.82
CA SER A 382 17.58 7.22 -9.18
C SER A 382 17.13 8.06 -7.98
N GLN A 383 15.97 8.72 -8.07
CA GLN A 383 15.38 9.47 -6.94
C GLN A 383 14.99 8.55 -5.78
N LEU A 384 14.33 7.42 -6.07
CA LEU A 384 14.06 6.39 -5.08
C LEU A 384 15.37 5.94 -4.40
N GLN A 385 16.41 5.63 -5.19
CA GLN A 385 17.73 5.20 -4.69
C GLN A 385 18.46 6.23 -3.82
N SER A 386 18.12 7.52 -3.87
CA SER A 386 18.73 8.55 -3.00
C SER A 386 18.26 8.49 -1.54
N ILE A 387 17.10 7.88 -1.27
CA ILE A 387 16.63 7.60 0.10
C ILE A 387 17.59 6.59 0.75
N PRO A 388 18.12 6.81 1.95
CA PRO A 388 18.99 5.83 2.62
C PRO A 388 18.25 4.55 3.03
N SER A 389 18.98 3.52 3.46
CA SER A 389 18.40 2.26 3.95
C SER A 389 18.47 2.14 5.48
N PRO A 390 17.46 1.55 6.14
CA PRO A 390 16.18 1.10 5.58
C PRO A 390 15.32 2.29 5.15
N ALA A 391 14.64 2.19 3.99
CA ALA A 391 13.93 3.33 3.40
C ALA A 391 12.79 3.84 4.29
N THR A 392 12.18 2.92 5.03
CA THR A 392 11.11 3.14 6.01
C THR A 392 11.53 3.95 7.23
N ASP A 393 12.81 4.30 7.41
CA ASP A 393 13.25 5.29 8.40
C ASP A 393 13.07 6.75 7.92
N TYR A 394 12.75 6.96 6.64
CA TYR A 394 12.83 8.27 5.99
C TYR A 394 11.61 8.59 5.12
N ALA A 395 11.04 7.59 4.48
CA ALA A 395 9.90 7.66 3.59
C ALA A 395 8.84 6.64 4.03
N ASP A 396 7.59 6.87 3.63
CA ASP A 396 6.48 5.90 3.75
C ASP A 396 5.80 5.75 2.39
N LEU A 397 5.51 6.88 1.75
CA LEU A 397 4.79 6.97 0.48
C LEU A 397 5.69 7.63 -0.58
N ILE A 398 5.71 7.08 -1.79
CA ILE A 398 6.30 7.70 -2.98
C ILE A 398 5.16 8.21 -3.86
N GLY A 399 5.18 9.51 -4.16
CA GLY A 399 4.23 10.18 -5.04
C GLY A 399 4.83 10.50 -6.41
N PRO A 400 4.80 9.60 -7.40
CA PRO A 400 5.35 9.89 -8.71
C PRO A 400 4.36 10.69 -9.58
N SER A 401 4.80 11.80 -10.17
CA SER A 401 4.01 12.63 -11.08
C SER A 401 3.79 11.93 -12.44
N TRP A 402 2.88 10.97 -12.46
CA TRP A 402 2.61 10.08 -13.61
C TRP A 402 1.49 10.53 -14.53
N TYR A 403 0.52 11.32 -14.07
CA TYR A 403 -0.70 11.55 -14.84
C TYR A 403 -1.14 13.02 -14.85
N TYR A 404 -1.70 13.43 -15.99
CA TYR A 404 -2.40 14.70 -16.14
C TYR A 404 -3.81 14.44 -16.67
N LEU A 405 -4.79 15.27 -16.32
CA LEU A 405 -6.09 15.24 -16.99
C LEU A 405 -5.94 15.42 -18.50
N ASP A 406 -6.69 14.63 -19.26
CA ASP A 406 -6.74 14.69 -20.73
C ASP A 406 -7.47 15.96 -21.18
N ASP A 407 -6.82 16.77 -22.02
CA ASP A 407 -7.36 18.02 -22.59
C ASP A 407 -8.69 17.82 -23.35
N ALA A 408 -9.09 16.58 -23.69
CA ALA A 408 -10.42 16.25 -24.19
C ALA A 408 -11.56 16.41 -23.14
N ALA A 409 -11.25 16.69 -21.87
CA ALA A 409 -12.18 16.97 -20.78
C ALA A 409 -13.26 15.89 -20.54
N ASN A 410 -12.99 14.64 -20.91
CA ASN A 410 -13.93 13.52 -20.87
C ASN A 410 -13.77 12.61 -19.63
N GLY A 411 -12.94 13.01 -18.66
CA GLY A 411 -12.58 12.20 -17.50
C GLY A 411 -11.45 11.18 -17.74
N ASN A 412 -10.80 11.18 -18.91
CA ASN A 412 -9.57 10.42 -19.12
C ASN A 412 -8.36 11.15 -18.51
N VAL A 413 -7.27 10.40 -18.29
CA VAL A 413 -5.95 10.95 -17.96
C VAL A 413 -4.91 10.46 -18.97
N THR A 414 -3.90 11.29 -19.20
CA THR A 414 -2.74 11.00 -20.05
C THR A 414 -1.51 10.74 -19.19
N GLY A 415 -0.67 9.79 -19.61
CA GLY A 415 0.58 9.47 -18.93
C GLY A 415 1.64 10.52 -19.19
N GLY A 416 2.14 11.15 -18.14
CA GLY A 416 3.38 11.90 -18.16
C GLY A 416 4.56 10.95 -18.38
N TRP A 417 5.33 11.23 -19.43
CA TRP A 417 6.53 10.48 -19.87
C TRP A 417 6.24 9.07 -20.44
N ASP A 418 6.56 8.92 -21.73
CA ASP A 418 6.61 7.67 -22.53
C ASP A 418 5.75 6.50 -22.01
N ALA A 419 4.43 6.64 -22.21
CA ALA A 419 3.37 5.87 -21.55
C ALA A 419 3.28 4.38 -21.98
N THR A 420 4.33 3.62 -21.66
CA THR A 420 4.39 2.16 -21.83
C THR A 420 4.06 1.50 -20.48
N PRO A 421 2.91 0.78 -20.34
CA PRO A 421 2.42 0.32 -19.03
C PRO A 421 3.42 -0.49 -18.18
N GLY A 422 4.32 -1.26 -18.81
CA GLY A 422 5.32 -2.06 -18.10
C GLY A 422 6.31 -1.25 -17.25
N ASN A 423 6.57 0.01 -17.60
CA ASN A 423 7.48 0.88 -16.86
C ASN A 423 6.91 1.29 -15.50
N TYR A 424 5.58 1.48 -15.40
CA TYR A 424 4.90 1.86 -14.17
C TYR A 424 4.90 0.71 -13.16
N THR A 425 4.51 -0.50 -13.58
CA THR A 425 4.53 -1.68 -12.70
C THR A 425 5.95 -2.01 -12.23
N GLN A 426 6.97 -1.87 -13.08
CA GLN A 426 8.37 -2.04 -12.67
C GLN A 426 8.77 -1.02 -11.58
N PHE A 427 8.38 0.24 -11.71
CA PHE A 427 8.62 1.25 -10.68
C PHE A 427 7.89 0.91 -9.37
N THR A 428 6.61 0.53 -9.44
CA THR A 428 5.86 0.10 -8.25
C THR A 428 6.56 -1.05 -7.53
N SER A 429 6.96 -2.10 -8.25
CA SER A 429 7.71 -3.22 -7.68
C SER A 429 9.05 -2.79 -7.05
N ALA A 430 9.75 -1.81 -7.63
CA ALA A 430 10.99 -1.29 -7.07
C ALA A 430 10.79 -0.47 -5.77
N VAL A 431 9.65 0.22 -5.64
CA VAL A 431 9.26 0.92 -4.40
C VAL A 431 8.81 -0.08 -3.34
N HIS A 432 7.97 -1.05 -3.70
CA HIS A 432 7.52 -2.14 -2.82
C HIS A 432 8.68 -2.97 -2.29
N ALA A 433 9.70 -3.24 -3.12
CA ALA A 433 10.94 -3.94 -2.70
C ALA A 433 11.82 -3.15 -1.71
N ARG A 434 11.36 -1.98 -1.25
CA ARG A 434 11.99 -1.15 -0.20
C ARG A 434 11.05 -0.89 0.98
N ASP A 435 9.98 -1.68 1.10
CA ASP A 435 8.93 -1.55 2.12
C ASP A 435 8.17 -0.21 2.09
N LEU A 436 8.19 0.48 0.94
CA LEU A 436 7.48 1.74 0.71
C LEU A 436 6.20 1.52 -0.12
N LYS A 437 5.33 2.53 -0.18
CA LYS A 437 4.06 2.51 -0.94
C LYS A 437 4.06 3.48 -2.12
N VAL A 438 3.26 3.23 -3.16
CA VAL A 438 3.15 4.12 -4.34
C VAL A 438 1.75 4.68 -4.50
N LEU A 439 1.65 6.01 -4.52
CA LEU A 439 0.43 6.76 -4.79
C LEU A 439 0.69 7.66 -6.01
N PRO A 440 0.34 7.24 -7.24
CA PRO A 440 0.53 8.08 -8.43
C PRO A 440 -0.18 9.42 -8.28
N VAL A 441 0.48 10.50 -8.70
CA VAL A 441 -0.10 11.84 -8.67
C VAL A 441 -0.84 12.10 -9.98
N ILE A 442 -2.07 12.61 -9.88
CA ILE A 442 -2.88 13.08 -11.01
C ILE A 442 -3.01 14.60 -10.92
N GLN A 443 -2.44 15.27 -11.91
CA GLN A 443 -2.30 16.72 -11.94
C GLN A 443 -3.26 17.39 -12.92
N SER A 444 -3.53 18.68 -12.68
CA SER A 444 -4.06 19.58 -13.71
C SER A 444 -3.09 19.70 -14.90
N SER A 445 -3.59 19.65 -16.14
CA SER A 445 -2.77 19.87 -17.34
C SER A 445 -2.22 21.30 -17.36
N TRP A 446 -0.89 21.47 -17.37
CA TRP A 446 -0.26 22.80 -17.46
C TRP A 446 -0.61 23.57 -18.75
N ALA A 447 -0.96 22.85 -19.83
CA ALA A 447 -1.39 23.46 -21.08
C ALA A 447 -2.87 23.91 -21.03
N SER A 448 -3.71 23.16 -20.33
CA SER A 448 -5.17 23.36 -20.28
C SER A 448 -5.71 23.16 -18.85
N PRO A 449 -5.31 23.98 -17.84
CA PRO A 449 -5.65 23.72 -16.44
C PRO A 449 -7.17 23.75 -16.17
N LYS A 450 -7.90 24.61 -16.89
CA LYS A 450 -9.36 24.73 -16.79
C LYS A 450 -10.14 23.52 -17.35
N THR A 451 -9.45 22.50 -17.87
CA THR A 451 -10.02 21.16 -18.10
C THR A 451 -10.61 20.56 -16.83
N VAL A 452 -10.00 20.81 -15.65
CA VAL A 452 -10.52 20.33 -14.36
C VAL A 452 -11.95 20.81 -14.12
N ASP A 453 -12.23 22.11 -14.33
CA ASP A 453 -13.57 22.69 -14.16
C ASP A 453 -14.63 21.98 -15.01
N THR A 454 -14.27 21.61 -16.24
CA THR A 454 -15.16 20.91 -17.18
C THR A 454 -15.39 19.45 -16.76
N VAL A 455 -14.34 18.75 -16.31
CA VAL A 455 -14.43 17.35 -15.86
C VAL A 455 -15.23 17.24 -14.56
N LEU A 456 -14.98 18.11 -13.58
CA LEU A 456 -15.59 18.02 -12.25
C LEU A 456 -17.05 18.48 -12.22
N SER A 457 -17.43 19.49 -13.01
CA SER A 457 -18.81 20.01 -13.03
C SER A 457 -19.86 19.01 -13.58
N SER A 458 -19.44 17.92 -14.24
CA SER A 458 -20.33 16.89 -14.76
C SER A 458 -20.15 15.54 -14.05
N ALA A 459 -21.24 15.00 -13.50
CA ALA A 459 -21.23 13.71 -12.80
C ALA A 459 -20.79 12.52 -13.69
N ALA A 460 -21.06 12.58 -15.00
CA ALA A 460 -20.65 11.54 -15.93
C ALA A 460 -19.13 11.52 -16.15
N THR A 461 -18.49 12.69 -16.19
CA THR A 461 -17.04 12.84 -16.39
C THR A 461 -16.26 12.63 -15.09
N ARG A 462 -16.82 12.97 -13.92
CA ARG A 462 -16.29 12.52 -12.62
C ARG A 462 -16.31 10.99 -12.49
N ALA A 463 -17.45 10.35 -12.75
CA ALA A 463 -17.55 8.89 -12.71
C ALA A 463 -16.60 8.21 -13.71
N ALA A 464 -16.38 8.79 -14.90
CA ALA A 464 -15.38 8.31 -15.85
C ALA A 464 -13.94 8.41 -15.29
N LEU A 465 -13.60 9.54 -14.65
CA LEU A 465 -12.32 9.77 -13.98
C LEU A 465 -12.10 8.82 -12.81
N GLU A 466 -13.06 8.65 -11.91
CA GLU A 466 -12.99 7.69 -10.80
C GLU A 466 -12.72 6.27 -11.31
N ASN A 467 -13.45 5.83 -12.33
CA ASN A 467 -13.27 4.50 -12.91
C ASN A 467 -11.90 4.38 -13.60
N LYS A 468 -11.39 5.45 -14.22
CA LYS A 468 -10.05 5.50 -14.80
C LYS A 468 -8.96 5.40 -13.72
N ILE A 469 -9.13 6.09 -12.59
CA ILE A 469 -8.23 6.04 -11.43
C ILE A 469 -8.14 4.62 -10.88
N ILE A 470 -9.29 3.98 -10.65
CA ILE A 470 -9.35 2.59 -10.15
C ILE A 470 -8.62 1.63 -11.11
N ALA A 471 -8.86 1.75 -12.41
CA ALA A 471 -8.19 0.92 -13.42
C ALA A 471 -6.66 1.15 -13.48
N LEU A 472 -6.20 2.38 -13.25
CA LEU A 472 -4.77 2.69 -13.16
C LEU A 472 -4.14 2.06 -11.92
N ILE A 473 -4.71 2.29 -10.73
CA ILE A 473 -4.26 1.71 -9.47
C ILE A 473 -4.14 0.17 -9.57
N GLN A 474 -5.16 -0.47 -10.16
CA GLN A 474 -5.17 -1.92 -10.39
C GLN A 474 -4.06 -2.38 -11.36
N SER A 475 -3.90 -1.70 -12.51
CA SER A 475 -2.92 -2.10 -13.53
C SER A 475 -1.46 -1.80 -13.17
N THR A 476 -1.22 -0.83 -12.28
CA THR A 476 0.12 -0.48 -11.79
C THR A 476 0.48 -1.13 -10.44
N ASN A 477 -0.44 -1.87 -9.82
CA ASN A 477 -0.36 -2.39 -8.45
C ASN A 477 -0.14 -1.30 -7.37
N SER A 478 -0.65 -0.09 -7.60
CA SER A 478 -0.44 1.03 -6.67
C SER A 478 -1.27 0.91 -5.39
N ASP A 479 -0.86 1.62 -4.34
CA ASP A 479 -1.44 1.56 -3.00
C ASP A 479 -2.50 2.65 -2.76
N GLY A 480 -2.64 3.59 -3.70
CA GLY A 480 -3.55 4.71 -3.59
C GLY A 480 -3.36 5.72 -4.71
N ILE A 481 -3.76 6.96 -4.47
CA ILE A 481 -3.63 8.08 -5.41
C ILE A 481 -3.37 9.39 -4.66
N VAL A 482 -2.65 10.31 -5.31
CA VAL A 482 -2.64 11.73 -4.92
C VAL A 482 -3.40 12.53 -5.98
N ILE A 483 -4.40 13.29 -5.56
CA ILE A 483 -5.11 14.25 -6.42
C ILE A 483 -4.49 15.63 -6.21
N ASP A 484 -4.05 16.26 -7.30
CA ASP A 484 -3.24 17.48 -7.29
C ASP A 484 -3.77 18.45 -8.35
N PHE A 485 -4.98 18.95 -8.09
CA PHE A 485 -5.74 19.78 -9.02
C PHE A 485 -5.57 21.26 -8.71
N GLU A 486 -4.58 21.86 -9.36
CA GLU A 486 -4.29 23.29 -9.27
C GLU A 486 -5.08 24.12 -10.30
N LEU A 487 -5.06 25.45 -10.12
CA LEU A 487 -5.56 26.45 -11.08
C LEU A 487 -7.04 26.30 -11.49
N ILE A 488 -7.84 25.64 -10.65
CA ILE A 488 -9.29 25.47 -10.85
C ILE A 488 -10.03 26.78 -10.55
N SER A 489 -11.35 26.83 -10.77
CA SER A 489 -12.16 28.03 -10.48
C SER A 489 -12.90 27.91 -9.15
N ASP A 490 -13.14 29.01 -8.43
CA ASP A 490 -13.91 29.03 -7.16
C ASP A 490 -15.26 28.28 -7.29
N SER A 491 -15.95 28.46 -8.43
CA SER A 491 -17.21 27.78 -8.76
C SER A 491 -17.12 26.25 -8.87
N THR A 492 -15.90 25.71 -9.02
CA THR A 492 -15.62 24.28 -9.11
C THR A 492 -15.41 23.63 -7.73
N GLY A 493 -15.10 24.40 -6.69
CA GLY A 493 -14.83 23.88 -5.33
C GLY A 493 -15.88 22.90 -4.78
N PRO A 494 -17.20 23.16 -4.91
CA PRO A 494 -18.23 22.20 -4.52
C PRO A 494 -18.16 20.87 -5.29
N TYR A 495 -17.77 20.92 -6.58
CA TYR A 495 -17.61 19.72 -7.41
C TYR A 495 -16.31 18.97 -7.14
N LEU A 496 -15.24 19.67 -6.73
CA LEU A 496 -14.03 19.03 -6.18
C LEU A 496 -14.36 18.26 -4.90
N THR A 497 -15.08 18.90 -3.97
CA THR A 497 -15.55 18.25 -2.73
C THR A 497 -16.40 17.00 -3.05
N GLN A 498 -17.34 17.12 -4.00
CA GLN A 498 -18.16 15.99 -4.44
C GLN A 498 -17.32 14.88 -5.10
N PHE A 499 -16.36 15.23 -5.96
CA PHE A 499 -15.45 14.26 -6.59
C PHE A 499 -14.65 13.48 -5.55
N MET A 500 -14.08 14.16 -4.57
CA MET A 500 -13.28 13.51 -3.52
C MET A 500 -14.15 12.58 -2.67
N GLN A 501 -15.38 12.98 -2.35
CA GLN A 501 -16.35 12.10 -1.68
C GLN A 501 -16.70 10.85 -2.53
N GLU A 502 -16.99 11.03 -3.82
CA GLU A 502 -17.33 9.95 -4.75
C GLU A 502 -16.14 8.99 -4.97
N LEU A 503 -14.92 9.53 -5.07
CA LEU A 503 -13.67 8.77 -5.22
C LEU A 503 -13.29 8.01 -3.95
N TYR A 504 -13.32 8.66 -2.78
CA TYR A 504 -12.98 8.05 -1.49
C TYR A 504 -13.92 6.91 -1.14
N ALA A 505 -15.23 7.08 -1.38
CA ALA A 505 -16.22 6.03 -1.19
C ALA A 505 -15.99 4.78 -2.08
N LYS A 506 -15.28 4.92 -3.21
CA LYS A 506 -14.88 3.80 -4.08
C LYS A 506 -13.52 3.20 -3.72
N LEU A 507 -12.54 4.01 -3.32
CA LEU A 507 -11.16 3.57 -3.07
C LEU A 507 -10.93 3.05 -1.65
N HIS A 508 -11.56 3.65 -0.63
CA HIS A 508 -11.36 3.23 0.76
C HIS A 508 -11.84 1.78 1.03
N PRO A 509 -12.98 1.28 0.49
CA PRO A 509 -13.36 -0.14 0.60
C PRO A 509 -12.42 -1.11 -0.14
N LEU A 510 -11.62 -0.61 -1.09
CA LEU A 510 -10.59 -1.36 -1.80
C LEU A 510 -9.22 -1.29 -1.11
N ASN A 511 -9.16 -0.73 0.11
CA ASN A 511 -7.93 -0.49 0.86
C ASN A 511 -6.90 0.31 0.05
N LYS A 512 -7.35 1.37 -0.64
CA LYS A 512 -6.50 2.29 -1.39
C LYS A 512 -6.50 3.68 -0.75
N LEU A 513 -5.30 4.20 -0.50
CA LEU A 513 -5.11 5.52 0.10
C LEU A 513 -5.54 6.63 -0.87
N VAL A 514 -6.12 7.69 -0.33
CA VAL A 514 -6.45 8.91 -1.08
C VAL A 514 -5.81 10.10 -0.37
N ILE A 515 -4.95 10.82 -1.08
CA ILE A 515 -4.38 12.09 -0.63
C ILE A 515 -4.83 13.19 -1.58
N GLU A 516 -5.14 14.35 -1.05
CA GLU A 516 -5.39 15.55 -1.86
C GLU A 516 -4.36 16.62 -1.51
N ALA A 517 -3.64 17.08 -2.53
CA ALA A 517 -2.76 18.22 -2.45
C ALA A 517 -3.58 19.51 -2.68
N VAL A 518 -3.46 20.47 -1.76
CA VAL A 518 -4.23 21.72 -1.78
C VAL A 518 -3.32 22.95 -1.68
N MET A 519 -3.74 24.03 -2.35
CA MET A 519 -3.06 25.33 -2.30
C MET A 519 -2.98 25.83 -0.86
N ALA A 520 -1.82 26.33 -0.44
CA ALA A 520 -1.62 26.94 0.87
C ALA A 520 -2.40 28.26 1.03
N ARG A 521 -3.09 28.43 2.16
CA ARG A 521 -3.94 29.61 2.45
C ARG A 521 -3.64 30.17 3.84
N THR A 522 -3.54 31.50 3.96
CA THR A 522 -3.52 32.23 5.24
C THR A 522 -4.88 32.84 5.59
N GLY A 523 -5.84 32.79 4.66
CA GLY A 523 -7.16 33.41 4.76
C GLY A 523 -7.25 34.80 4.13
N SER A 524 -6.14 35.32 3.59
CA SER A 524 -6.10 36.57 2.81
C SER A 524 -6.31 36.34 1.31
N GLU A 525 -6.16 35.10 0.85
CA GLU A 525 -6.21 34.66 -0.53
C GLU A 525 -7.68 34.39 -0.93
N SER A 526 -8.37 35.45 -1.36
CA SER A 526 -9.78 35.39 -1.78
C SER A 526 -10.01 34.68 -3.12
N TRP A 527 -8.95 34.19 -3.77
CA TRP A 527 -8.94 33.50 -5.06
C TRP A 527 -8.61 32.01 -4.94
N LEU A 528 -8.64 31.48 -3.71
CA LEU A 528 -8.41 30.07 -3.39
C LEU A 528 -9.62 29.48 -2.63
N THR A 529 -10.82 30.01 -2.85
CA THR A 529 -12.01 29.60 -2.06
C THR A 529 -12.59 28.25 -2.49
N GLU A 530 -12.18 27.73 -3.65
CA GLU A 530 -12.46 26.39 -4.13
C GLU A 530 -12.07 25.28 -3.12
N PHE A 531 -10.98 25.46 -2.38
CA PHE A 531 -10.45 24.47 -1.45
C PHE A 531 -11.14 24.57 -0.09
N ASN A 532 -12.26 23.89 0.05
CA ASN A 532 -12.96 23.73 1.33
C ASN A 532 -12.25 22.68 2.20
N TYR A 533 -11.12 23.06 2.82
CA TYR A 533 -10.28 22.17 3.63
C TYR A 533 -11.07 21.29 4.61
N ALA A 534 -12.10 21.83 5.27
CA ALA A 534 -12.89 21.12 6.27
C ALA A 534 -13.74 19.98 5.68
N ALA A 535 -14.23 20.14 4.44
CA ALA A 535 -15.00 19.11 3.74
C ALA A 535 -14.09 18.14 2.98
N LEU A 536 -12.99 18.64 2.40
CA LEU A 536 -11.98 17.82 1.73
C LEU A 536 -11.31 16.86 2.71
N ALA A 537 -10.90 17.33 3.90
CA ALA A 537 -10.29 16.51 4.96
C ALA A 537 -11.18 15.35 5.48
N GLN A 538 -12.49 15.33 5.18
CA GLN A 538 -13.38 14.22 5.51
C GLN A 538 -13.32 13.08 4.48
N ASN A 539 -12.81 13.34 3.27
CA ASN A 539 -12.86 12.46 2.10
C ASN A 539 -11.46 12.11 1.55
N VAL A 540 -10.47 12.10 2.44
CA VAL A 540 -9.07 11.73 2.18
C VAL A 540 -8.51 11.00 3.40
N ASP A 541 -7.45 10.22 3.24
CA ASP A 541 -6.63 9.76 4.36
C ASP A 541 -5.76 10.91 4.89
N TYR A 542 -5.20 11.70 3.97
CA TYR A 542 -4.38 12.88 4.27
C TYR A 542 -4.70 14.06 3.37
N LEU A 543 -4.61 15.26 3.93
CA LEU A 543 -4.66 16.54 3.22
C LEU A 543 -3.24 17.10 3.17
N ASP A 544 -2.62 17.12 1.99
CA ASP A 544 -1.28 17.69 1.80
C ASP A 544 -1.39 19.19 1.50
N VAL A 545 -1.02 20.02 2.47
CA VAL A 545 -1.11 21.48 2.31
C VAL A 545 0.24 21.95 1.79
N MET A 546 0.28 22.32 0.50
CA MET A 546 1.52 22.65 -0.22
C MET A 546 2.12 23.98 0.24
N THR A 547 2.73 24.00 1.43
CA THR A 547 3.37 25.16 2.06
C THR A 547 4.73 25.49 1.44
N TYR A 548 4.77 25.70 0.13
CA TYR A 548 5.91 26.18 -0.65
C TYR A 548 5.45 27.12 -1.80
N ASP A 549 6.38 27.50 -2.68
CA ASP A 549 6.21 28.49 -3.76
C ASP A 549 5.66 29.87 -3.32
N TYR A 550 5.88 30.27 -2.06
CA TYR A 550 5.58 31.61 -1.55
C TYR A 550 6.27 32.70 -2.40
N SER A 551 7.55 32.52 -2.69
CA SER A 551 8.30 33.36 -3.63
C SER A 551 8.49 32.60 -4.95
N HIS A 552 7.65 32.91 -5.94
CA HIS A 552 7.72 32.31 -7.28
C HIS A 552 8.09 33.35 -8.37
N SER A 553 7.57 34.57 -8.29
CA SER A 553 7.67 35.60 -9.33
C SER A 553 8.78 36.64 -9.09
N THR A 554 9.21 36.81 -7.84
CA THR A 554 10.32 37.68 -7.44
C THR A 554 11.25 36.95 -6.48
N PRO A 555 12.53 37.37 -6.33
CA PRO A 555 13.47 36.71 -5.44
C PRO A 555 13.01 36.77 -3.98
N GLY A 556 13.07 35.64 -3.28
CA GLY A 556 12.68 35.53 -1.88
C GLY A 556 12.65 34.09 -1.37
N PRO A 557 12.36 33.87 -0.08
CA PRO A 557 12.28 32.52 0.49
C PRO A 557 11.13 31.70 -0.14
N ILE A 558 11.41 30.44 -0.49
CA ILE A 558 10.43 29.52 -1.10
C ILE A 558 9.28 29.20 -0.15
N ALA A 559 9.59 29.05 1.14
CA ALA A 559 8.63 28.81 2.21
C ALA A 559 9.13 29.45 3.51
N PRO A 560 8.88 30.74 3.78
CA PRO A 560 9.30 31.37 5.03
C PRO A 560 8.48 30.87 6.22
N LEU A 561 9.16 30.60 7.35
CA LEU A 561 8.58 29.91 8.51
C LEU A 561 7.35 30.62 9.10
N ASP A 562 7.35 31.95 9.16
CA ASP A 562 6.22 32.76 9.66
C ASP A 562 4.98 32.64 8.77
N TRP A 563 5.15 32.45 7.46
CA TRP A 563 4.04 32.19 6.54
C TRP A 563 3.53 30.75 6.69
N MET A 564 4.42 29.76 6.80
CA MET A 564 4.03 28.37 7.05
C MET A 564 3.23 28.22 8.36
N ASN A 565 3.61 28.94 9.43
CA ASN A 565 2.83 29.03 10.67
C ASN A 565 1.41 29.56 10.41
N LYS A 566 1.26 30.69 9.71
CA LYS A 566 -0.05 31.27 9.37
C LYS A 566 -0.93 30.33 8.54
N VAL A 567 -0.33 29.56 7.63
CA VAL A 567 -1.07 28.53 6.87
C VAL A 567 -1.55 27.42 7.81
N MET A 568 -0.71 26.91 8.71
CA MET A 568 -1.12 25.89 9.69
C MET A 568 -2.16 26.42 10.69
N GLU A 569 -2.10 27.69 11.09
CA GLU A 569 -3.13 28.36 11.89
C GLU A 569 -4.46 28.46 11.15
N TYR A 570 -4.43 28.85 9.87
CA TYR A 570 -5.62 28.90 9.02
C TYR A 570 -6.25 27.52 8.84
N THR A 571 -5.45 26.50 8.52
CA THR A 571 -5.89 25.09 8.36
C THR A 571 -6.57 24.59 9.63
N LYS A 572 -5.93 24.78 10.79
CA LYS A 572 -6.50 24.45 12.10
C LYS A 572 -7.79 25.23 12.37
N GLY A 573 -7.83 26.51 11.98
CA GLY A 573 -9.00 27.38 12.08
C GLY A 573 -10.20 26.92 11.25
N GLN A 574 -10.00 26.11 10.20
CA GLN A 574 -11.10 25.51 9.43
C GLN A 574 -11.72 24.28 10.14
N GLY A 575 -11.15 23.81 11.26
CA GLY A 575 -11.64 22.62 11.97
C GLY A 575 -11.16 21.28 11.38
N VAL A 576 -10.07 21.31 10.60
CA VAL A 576 -9.42 20.09 10.07
C VAL A 576 -8.78 19.30 11.22
N ASP A 577 -8.86 17.96 11.17
CA ASP A 577 -8.03 17.10 12.02
C ASP A 577 -6.55 17.23 11.59
N MET A 578 -5.76 17.94 12.38
CA MET A 578 -4.35 18.19 12.09
C MET A 578 -3.53 16.90 12.00
N HIS A 579 -3.96 15.79 12.61
CA HIS A 579 -3.31 14.48 12.45
C HIS A 579 -3.44 13.88 11.04
N LYS A 580 -4.25 14.48 10.17
CA LYS A 580 -4.37 14.16 8.73
C LYS A 580 -3.68 15.19 7.83
N VAL A 581 -3.14 16.28 8.38
CA VAL A 581 -2.48 17.33 7.60
C VAL A 581 -1.02 16.94 7.36
N LEU A 582 -0.59 16.96 6.11
CA LEU A 582 0.83 16.93 5.74
C LEU A 582 1.33 18.34 5.50
N LEU A 583 2.54 18.62 5.98
CA LEU A 583 3.23 19.88 5.75
C LEU A 583 4.00 19.80 4.43
N GLY A 584 3.60 20.57 3.43
CA GLY A 584 4.36 20.73 2.19
C GLY A 584 5.73 21.37 2.47
N ILE A 585 6.82 20.73 2.05
CA ILE A 585 8.20 21.24 2.29
C ILE A 585 9.09 21.14 1.03
N PRO A 586 9.81 22.21 0.64
CA PRO A 586 10.61 22.22 -0.57
C PRO A 586 12.03 21.68 -0.34
N TYR A 587 12.49 20.77 -1.21
CA TYR A 587 13.91 20.39 -1.35
C TYR A 587 14.72 21.36 -2.22
N TYR A 588 14.03 22.24 -2.97
CA TYR A 588 14.64 23.16 -3.94
C TYR A 588 14.72 24.58 -3.39
N GLY A 589 15.72 25.31 -3.88
CA GLY A 589 15.70 26.76 -3.93
C GLY A 589 15.48 27.26 -5.37
N ASN A 590 15.62 28.56 -5.56
CA ASN A 590 15.73 29.17 -6.88
C ASN A 590 16.91 30.15 -6.92
N ASP A 591 17.56 30.19 -8.09
CA ASP A 591 18.41 31.27 -8.56
C ASP A 591 17.60 32.19 -9.47
N TRP A 592 17.51 33.48 -9.17
CA TRP A 592 16.80 34.49 -9.97
C TRP A 592 17.75 35.53 -10.53
N TRP A 593 17.54 35.93 -11.79
CA TRP A 593 18.24 37.05 -12.42
C TRP A 593 17.29 37.90 -13.26
N THR A 594 17.66 39.16 -13.50
CA THR A 594 16.86 40.08 -14.31
C THR A 594 17.30 40.08 -15.78
N THR A 595 16.35 39.89 -16.69
CA THR A 595 16.54 40.16 -18.13
C THR A 595 15.81 41.44 -18.54
N GLY A 596 16.51 42.35 -19.24
CA GLY A 596 16.00 43.66 -19.66
C GLY A 596 16.59 44.82 -18.85
N SER A 597 16.03 46.02 -19.01
CA SER A 597 16.45 47.23 -18.29
C SER A 597 15.29 48.19 -18.07
N GLY A 598 15.33 48.99 -16.99
CA GLY A 598 14.27 49.94 -16.66
C GLY A 598 12.97 49.24 -16.24
N SER A 599 11.83 49.76 -16.71
CA SER A 599 10.49 49.22 -16.43
C SER A 599 10.24 47.82 -16.99
N ASP A 600 11.06 47.39 -17.96
CA ASP A 600 10.81 46.19 -18.75
C ASP A 600 11.64 45.00 -18.23
N ALA A 601 12.30 45.17 -17.08
CA ALA A 601 13.07 44.12 -16.42
C ALA A 601 12.15 42.99 -15.92
N THR A 602 12.40 41.77 -16.40
CA THR A 602 11.67 40.55 -16.02
C THR A 602 12.59 39.63 -15.22
N TYR A 603 12.09 39.06 -14.13
CA TYR A 603 12.81 38.02 -13.39
C TYR A 603 12.69 36.69 -14.13
N GLN A 604 13.83 36.15 -14.52
CA GLN A 604 13.99 34.74 -14.84
C GLN A 604 14.32 33.98 -13.55
N ARG A 605 14.06 32.67 -13.53
CA ARG A 605 14.43 31.81 -12.41
C ARG A 605 14.88 30.43 -12.87
N LYS A 606 15.74 29.79 -12.08
CA LYS A 606 16.17 28.40 -12.23
C LYS A 606 16.14 27.71 -10.87
N ALA A 607 15.36 26.64 -10.75
CA ALA A 607 15.35 25.80 -9.56
C ALA A 607 16.63 24.95 -9.46
N GLY A 608 17.03 24.63 -8.23
CA GLY A 608 18.18 23.76 -7.92
C GLY A 608 18.10 23.17 -6.53
N GLY A 609 18.79 22.05 -6.29
CA GLY A 609 18.94 21.48 -4.95
C GLY A 609 19.89 22.28 -4.06
N MET A 610 19.78 22.13 -2.73
CA MET A 610 20.60 22.83 -1.73
C MET A 610 22.08 22.95 -2.12
N ALA A 611 22.77 21.82 -2.32
CA ALA A 611 24.19 21.80 -2.64
C ALA A 611 24.54 22.29 -4.07
N GLU A 612 23.59 22.28 -5.00
CA GLU A 612 23.78 22.81 -6.36
C GLU A 612 23.72 24.33 -6.36
N LEU A 613 22.82 24.91 -5.57
CA LEU A 613 22.67 26.34 -5.40
C LEU A 613 23.79 26.91 -4.53
N GLU A 614 24.12 26.28 -3.40
CA GLU A 614 25.22 26.70 -2.53
C GLU A 614 26.56 26.78 -3.28
N ALA A 615 26.79 25.92 -4.28
CA ALA A 615 27.98 25.94 -5.13
C ALA A 615 28.09 27.19 -6.05
N LEU A 616 27.03 27.98 -6.20
CA LEU A 616 27.05 29.26 -6.93
C LEU A 616 27.57 30.43 -6.08
N ALA A 617 27.72 30.24 -4.76
CA ALA A 617 28.10 31.32 -3.85
C ALA A 617 29.55 31.80 -4.08
N GLN A 618 29.69 33.05 -4.53
CA GLN A 618 30.98 33.73 -4.69
C GLN A 618 31.45 34.45 -3.41
N GLY A 619 30.75 34.28 -2.29
CA GLY A 619 30.96 34.99 -1.04
C GLY A 619 30.16 34.35 0.12
N PRO A 620 30.16 34.96 1.31
CA PRO A 620 29.47 34.40 2.47
C PRO A 620 27.95 34.38 2.28
N VAL A 621 27.33 33.23 2.56
CA VAL A 621 25.88 33.07 2.61
C VAL A 621 25.31 33.91 3.77
N GLN A 622 24.24 34.64 3.49
CA GLN A 622 23.49 35.46 4.44
C GLN A 622 22.21 34.70 4.86
N ARG A 623 21.52 35.17 5.91
CA ARG A 623 20.17 34.71 6.27
C ARG A 623 19.21 35.89 6.32
N ASP A 624 18.00 35.70 5.84
CA ASP A 624 16.94 36.71 5.90
C ASP A 624 16.32 36.81 7.31
N SER A 625 15.31 37.66 7.48
CA SER A 625 14.57 37.76 8.75
C SER A 625 13.88 36.45 9.15
N SER A 626 13.55 35.60 8.17
CA SER A 626 12.95 34.27 8.35
C SER A 626 13.98 33.15 8.61
N GLN A 627 15.26 33.50 8.72
CA GLN A 627 16.42 32.59 8.84
C GLN A 627 16.66 31.66 7.63
N ILE A 628 16.09 31.99 6.47
CA ILE A 628 16.32 31.27 5.21
C ILE A 628 17.65 31.71 4.59
N PRO A 629 18.52 30.79 4.15
CA PRO A 629 19.80 31.16 3.55
C PRO A 629 19.61 31.80 2.17
N TYR A 630 20.34 32.88 1.93
CA TYR A 630 20.37 33.57 0.64
C TYR A 630 21.75 34.17 0.37
N PHE A 631 22.05 34.41 -0.91
CA PHE A 631 23.21 35.21 -1.31
C PHE A 631 22.96 35.87 -2.66
N ASN A 632 23.85 36.79 -3.03
CA ASN A 632 23.86 37.41 -4.35
C ASN A 632 25.20 37.15 -5.03
N TYR A 633 25.19 37.02 -6.35
CA TYR A 633 26.40 36.96 -7.16
C TYR A 633 26.19 37.65 -8.51
N THR A 634 27.25 37.82 -9.28
CA THR A 634 27.19 38.36 -10.64
C THR A 634 27.91 37.41 -11.59
N ASP A 635 27.33 37.19 -12.77
CA ASP A 635 27.96 36.46 -13.86
C ASP A 635 27.70 37.15 -15.22
N SER A 636 27.86 36.44 -16.33
CA SER A 636 27.61 36.96 -17.69
C SER A 636 26.13 37.23 -18.01
N SER A 637 25.20 36.64 -17.26
CA SER A 637 23.74 36.75 -17.45
C SER A 637 23.13 37.89 -16.63
N GLY A 638 23.79 38.32 -15.55
CA GLY A 638 23.45 39.55 -14.82
C GLY A 638 23.80 39.49 -13.34
N ASN A 639 23.01 40.22 -12.54
CA ASN A 639 22.99 40.07 -11.09
C ASN A 639 21.99 38.98 -10.72
N HIS A 640 22.44 38.06 -9.88
CA HIS A 640 21.70 36.91 -9.40
C HIS A 640 21.42 37.04 -7.91
N THR A 641 20.22 36.64 -7.51
CA THR A 641 19.82 36.46 -6.11
C THR A 641 19.35 35.03 -5.94
N VAL A 642 19.94 34.31 -5.00
CA VAL A 642 19.64 32.90 -4.74
C VAL A 642 19.03 32.77 -3.34
N TYR A 643 17.89 32.08 -3.23
CA TYR A 643 17.36 31.59 -1.96
C TYR A 643 17.22 30.07 -2.05
N TYR A 644 17.58 29.38 -0.98
CA TYR A 644 17.42 27.94 -0.86
C TYR A 644 17.09 27.55 0.58
N ASP A 645 17.01 26.26 0.85
CA ASP A 645 16.73 25.71 2.17
C ASP A 645 17.86 24.77 2.58
N ASP A 646 18.30 24.88 3.84
CA ASP A 646 19.39 24.08 4.42
C ASP A 646 18.91 23.30 5.67
N ALA A 647 19.81 22.55 6.30
CA ALA A 647 19.48 21.79 7.50
C ALA A 647 18.94 22.66 8.66
N GLN A 648 19.37 23.93 8.78
CA GLN A 648 18.90 24.82 9.84
C GLN A 648 17.45 25.27 9.56
N SER A 649 17.15 25.69 8.33
CA SER A 649 15.79 26.10 7.96
C SER A 649 14.83 24.91 7.89
N TRP A 650 15.26 23.74 7.41
CA TRP A 650 14.48 22.50 7.47
C TRP A 650 14.16 22.07 8.89
N ASN A 651 15.13 22.07 9.81
CA ASN A 651 14.89 21.74 11.22
C ASN A 651 13.85 22.68 11.86
N ALA A 652 13.90 23.98 11.54
CA ALA A 652 12.92 24.94 12.01
C ALA A 652 11.51 24.65 11.44
N LYS A 653 11.40 24.31 10.15
CA LYS A 653 10.13 23.96 9.49
C LYS A 653 9.52 22.66 10.00
N LEU A 654 10.34 21.62 10.18
CA LEU A 654 9.90 20.33 10.72
C LEU A 654 9.42 20.44 12.18
N SER A 655 9.82 21.48 12.93
CA SER A 655 9.27 21.73 14.28
C SER A 655 7.75 21.99 14.29
N LEU A 656 7.18 22.48 13.18
CA LEU A 656 5.73 22.68 13.02
C LEU A 656 4.94 21.37 13.18
N LEU A 657 5.55 20.23 12.84
CA LEU A 657 4.95 18.90 13.02
C LEU A 657 4.59 18.63 14.47
N ASN A 658 5.44 19.07 15.41
CA ASN A 658 5.20 18.94 16.85
C ASN A 658 4.26 20.05 17.35
N GLN A 659 4.44 21.29 16.88
CA GLN A 659 3.66 22.45 17.31
C GLN A 659 2.15 22.33 16.99
N TYR A 660 1.80 21.78 15.83
CA TYR A 660 0.41 21.63 15.38
C TYR A 660 -0.12 20.19 15.46
N GLY A 661 0.71 19.22 15.84
CA GLY A 661 0.33 17.79 15.89
C GLY A 661 0.13 17.16 14.52
N LEU A 662 0.89 17.62 13.51
CA LEU A 662 0.67 17.27 12.10
C LEU A 662 0.89 15.76 11.82
N GLY A 663 0.16 15.26 10.84
CA GLY A 663 0.19 13.88 10.37
C GLY A 663 1.42 13.50 9.54
N GLY A 664 2.27 14.44 9.15
CA GLY A 664 3.46 14.17 8.36
C GLY A 664 3.91 15.31 7.45
N ILE A 665 4.64 14.97 6.39
CA ILE A 665 5.10 15.91 5.35
C ILE A 665 4.75 15.44 3.94
N GLY A 666 4.60 16.40 3.03
CA GLY A 666 4.66 16.23 1.58
C GLY A 666 5.91 16.93 1.03
N ALA A 667 6.95 16.17 0.68
CA ALA A 667 8.25 16.74 0.34
C ALA A 667 8.47 16.84 -1.18
N TRP A 668 8.55 18.06 -1.71
CA TRP A 668 8.66 18.35 -3.13
C TRP A 668 10.07 18.83 -3.52
N SER A 669 10.84 18.10 -4.30
CA SER A 669 10.71 16.69 -4.69
C SER A 669 12.11 16.04 -4.66
N LEU A 670 12.18 14.71 -4.59
CA LEU A 670 13.44 13.96 -4.43
C LEU A 670 14.47 14.24 -5.54
N ASN A 671 14.04 14.75 -6.69
CA ASN A 671 14.94 15.21 -7.76
C ASN A 671 16.00 16.20 -7.25
N TRP A 672 15.63 17.07 -6.30
CA TRP A 672 16.50 18.11 -5.75
C TRP A 672 17.33 17.63 -4.54
N SER A 673 17.08 16.40 -4.04
CA SER A 673 17.85 15.75 -2.98
C SER A 673 18.88 14.74 -3.49
N LEU A 674 19.00 14.55 -4.81
CA LEU A 674 19.92 13.57 -5.43
C LEU A 674 21.40 13.79 -5.07
N ASN A 675 21.82 15.03 -4.79
CA ASN A 675 23.18 15.34 -4.40
C ASN A 675 23.48 14.78 -2.99
N PRO A 676 24.54 13.99 -2.78
CA PRO A 676 24.89 13.42 -1.47
C PRO A 676 25.06 14.44 -0.34
N ALA A 677 25.45 15.69 -0.63
CA ALA A 677 25.52 16.74 0.39
C ALA A 677 24.13 17.20 0.82
N SER A 678 23.18 17.35 -0.11
CA SER A 678 21.78 17.63 0.19
C SER A 678 21.14 16.48 0.98
N SER A 679 21.33 15.23 0.54
CA SER A 679 20.71 14.08 1.21
C SER A 679 21.26 13.89 2.64
N ASN A 680 22.58 13.96 2.84
CA ASN A 680 23.21 13.84 4.16
C ASN A 680 22.81 14.98 5.12
N ALA A 681 22.42 16.15 4.62
CA ALA A 681 21.93 17.26 5.44
C ALA A 681 20.46 17.06 5.88
N ILE A 682 19.61 16.53 4.99
CA ILE A 682 18.15 16.53 5.18
C ILE A 682 17.59 15.21 5.72
N PHE A 683 18.06 14.05 5.24
CA PHE A 683 17.51 12.75 5.67
C PHE A 683 17.64 12.47 7.19
N PRO A 684 18.72 12.87 7.89
CA PRO A 684 18.78 12.74 9.35
C PRO A 684 17.66 13.50 10.08
N LEU A 685 17.25 14.67 9.56
CA LEU A 685 16.15 15.45 10.13
C LEU A 685 14.80 14.78 9.85
N LEU A 686 14.59 14.21 8.66
CA LEU A 686 13.39 13.41 8.36
C LEU A 686 13.21 12.29 9.38
N LYS A 687 14.28 11.52 9.62
CA LYS A 687 14.26 10.45 10.62
C LYS A 687 13.97 10.98 12.02
N GLN A 688 14.62 12.07 12.45
CA GLN A 688 14.43 12.68 13.77
C GLN A 688 12.98 13.15 14.04
N TYR A 689 12.25 13.62 13.03
CA TYR A 689 10.93 14.23 13.21
C TYR A 689 9.76 13.31 12.85
N LEU A 690 10.00 12.24 12.09
CA LEU A 690 8.96 11.33 11.57
C LEU A 690 9.04 9.91 12.13
N ARG A 691 10.06 9.59 12.95
CA ARG A 691 10.30 8.27 13.56
C ARG A 691 10.55 8.39 15.07
#